data_AF-A0A0F9YEV4-F1
#
_entry.id   AF-A0A0F9YEV4-F1
#
_cell.length_a   1.000
_cell.length_b   1.000
_cell.length_c   1.000
_cell.angle_alpha   90.00
_cell.angle_beta   90.00
_cell.angle_gamma   90.00
#
_symmetry.space_group_name_H-M   'P 1'
#
loop_
_entity.id
_entity.type
_entity.pdbx_description
1 polymer ?
#
loop_
_entity_poly.entity_id
_entity_poly.type
_entity_poly.pdbx_seq_one_letter_code
_entity_poly.pdbx_strand_id
1 'polypeptide(L)'
;MNNISYNSQAIVSQDGRITTNANNIHYNSQAIVSLNLNVDLMYQNSSAIVNHYNHFISLNDGKFAVIGNINGPISVPTTAFLNRSIDLAEGTLTLSGDLYLSSDTVITTSGKINLNGYSIILGNDFKVPDNIDITISSSGIIDGQGHSIILGKYSQLLLDSTVSLTYKNLTFKNSLNTIAKPAIRCLDWYSQITFDNVNFAFTDDFEFKNGQIFINDDVSYTGTGKFIYNSVRSSYILPHSSFNFMPNTYFTFAPSSTDNKLIVMQDKTSEFKFNNSALLITHTGLRLTTGALYFDNNVTVSTYGENNIASFNASYITHNYGDTVYCVNWSPDQKYLAVGGQTPTGGNELQVYAFNNSALSLVDSKNYGATLYSVNWTPDGKYIALGGTAPTSGDELQIYSFNGSALKFITSLNYGDGIYSVNWTPNGRYLAVGGTNPASGNELQIYSFDGNTLSLVTAQNYGDSIYSVNWSPDGRYLAIGGSTPDSGNELQIYSFNGVALSLVTSQDYGSYIYSVNWSPDAKNIAIGGVPDAGHEELEVYYFNGSSISRVAYVDYGSYVYSVNWNLNGRDLAIGGFPGAGHEEIEVYSFANSTLSLKASQNYGTFLYSVNWSPDGKYLGIGGRLPAVSHDEIEVYKFDYTPDISVQALTNSLVLGNSTLGSNNDLSTYILSGARVHLNGEILCDNTANSQDNLNFASRSSSINLEEPISKIKIINNEGISGWNQESILRAENPSNAWITDNTTYGYGIGETDLTANLVYNNSNAIVSLEKEVVYVSNATINNNNLIGYNSSVIIGHEQAIINNSNAIILLNDKVSIALNDRMYAFTFGPGDIYFDNSVTLSTDLFLSENHKLLIYNDMVIDGSNHFIDFSYSNSGLLYIDNNCTVTFRNINLRNMHNHSINKGAGAKIYFVNGSSLNFAYKYLLLDEWTLDGDVIINGNVNDIQVTPSGKFILAAGSNVTLQNLKLLDFSSDNFVLNDNVSVIFRDSELNLGGDLNLSKGSYLFEGDINITGTNKIIYQSDITSTIAKNTLLYFSVGTTLSVDPFNQNSNSFYFEDRTSNLYLDSANLYVSRGGLNLLNGTMFVNGVSSMQSEPYYDSGLSATVDNGITFGNQLEENDFFCNVSPSSMLDLFAGSLNYKNIAINAFILNKQYAPQVFLNISSGSTLNLYESLNIGNGIVIGYDNTKIYRRPDKEIVGSVNSFGNIIYGILD
;
A
#
# COMPACT_ATOMS: atom_id res chain seq x y z
N MET A 1 53.78 39.30 -6.60
CA MET A 1 54.16 38.13 -5.77
C MET A 1 53.36 36.97 -6.31
N ASN A 2 53.99 36.07 -7.05
CA ASN A 2 53.27 35.20 -7.99
C ASN A 2 53.01 33.77 -7.50
N ASN A 3 53.45 33.39 -6.28
CA ASN A 3 53.17 32.10 -5.63
C ASN A 3 53.28 32.24 -4.11
N ILE A 4 52.36 31.65 -3.32
CA ILE A 4 52.45 31.54 -1.85
C ILE A 4 52.39 30.06 -1.46
N SER A 5 53.45 29.55 -0.82
CA SER A 5 53.52 28.14 -0.42
C SER A 5 54.35 27.87 0.82
N TYR A 6 54.04 26.75 1.51
CA TYR A 6 54.76 26.23 2.68
C TYR A 6 54.80 27.15 3.92
N ASN A 7 53.74 27.93 4.18
CA ASN A 7 53.65 28.75 5.38
C ASN A 7 52.85 28.08 6.50
N SER A 8 53.39 28.11 7.72
CA SER A 8 52.73 27.59 8.92
C SER A 8 51.68 28.55 9.50
N GLN A 9 51.87 29.87 9.36
CA GLN A 9 50.91 30.92 9.70
C GLN A 9 51.19 32.16 8.82
N ALA A 10 50.18 32.73 8.16
CA ALA A 10 50.34 33.95 7.36
C ALA A 10 49.47 35.11 7.87
N ILE A 11 50.17 36.11 8.42
CA ILE A 11 49.92 37.57 8.52
C ILE A 11 48.45 38.05 8.57
N VAL A 12 48.02 38.44 9.77
CA VAL A 12 46.88 39.35 10.00
C VAL A 12 47.46 40.75 10.27
N SER A 13 47.14 41.75 9.45
CA SER A 13 47.38 43.14 9.85
C SER A 13 46.25 43.58 10.80
N GLN A 14 46.58 44.47 11.73
CA GLN A 14 45.76 44.89 12.87
C GLN A 14 44.37 45.47 12.50
N ASP A 15 44.13 45.71 11.21
CA ASP A 15 42.94 46.37 10.67
C ASP A 15 42.08 45.45 9.78
N GLY A 16 42.43 44.15 9.70
CA GLY A 16 41.57 43.11 9.12
C GLY A 16 41.40 43.10 7.59
N ARG A 17 42.22 43.83 6.82
CA ARG A 17 42.17 43.82 5.34
C ARG A 17 43.54 43.60 4.71
N ILE A 18 43.68 42.48 4.00
CA ILE A 18 44.76 42.25 3.02
C ILE A 18 44.13 41.76 1.71
N THR A 19 44.39 42.48 0.62
CA THR A 19 44.13 42.07 -0.77
C THR A 19 45.43 41.56 -1.38
N THR A 20 45.46 40.33 -1.90
CA THR A 20 46.64 39.81 -2.61
C THR A 20 46.29 39.46 -4.06
N ASN A 21 47.19 39.76 -5.01
CA ASN A 21 47.09 39.39 -6.44
C ASN A 21 48.02 38.21 -6.74
N ALA A 22 47.94 37.12 -5.96
CA ALA A 22 48.72 35.91 -6.20
C ALA A 22 47.89 34.91 -7.02
N ASN A 23 48.47 34.36 -8.09
CA ASN A 23 47.77 33.48 -9.03
C ASN A 23 47.76 32.00 -8.60
N ASN A 24 48.41 31.62 -7.49
CA ASN A 24 48.62 30.22 -7.08
C ASN A 24 48.99 30.13 -5.58
N ILE A 25 48.27 29.28 -4.81
CA ILE A 25 48.45 29.08 -3.35
C ILE A 25 48.42 27.58 -3.01
N HIS A 26 49.48 27.01 -2.40
CA HIS A 26 49.59 25.57 -2.12
C HIS A 26 50.45 25.25 -0.86
N TYR A 27 50.13 24.18 -0.12
CA TYR A 27 50.89 23.67 1.06
C TYR A 27 50.98 24.59 2.30
N ASN A 28 49.90 25.25 2.74
CA ASN A 28 49.90 26.13 3.93
C ASN A 28 49.03 25.57 5.09
N SER A 29 49.42 25.83 6.34
CA SER A 29 48.82 25.23 7.54
C SER A 29 47.64 26.03 8.12
N GLN A 30 47.61 27.37 7.98
CA GLN A 30 46.45 28.23 8.29
C GLN A 30 46.49 29.49 7.40
N ALA A 31 45.51 29.66 6.50
CA ALA A 31 45.43 30.84 5.63
C ALA A 31 43.96 31.32 5.52
N ILE A 32 43.70 32.59 5.85
CA ILE A 32 42.46 33.29 5.48
C ILE A 32 42.82 34.21 4.32
N VAL A 33 42.25 33.98 3.14
CA VAL A 33 42.56 34.78 1.95
C VAL A 33 41.26 35.32 1.34
N SER A 34 41.17 36.65 1.21
CA SER A 34 40.15 37.34 0.41
C SER A 34 40.71 37.53 -1.00
N LEU A 35 40.04 36.95 -2.02
CA LEU A 35 40.51 36.93 -3.41
C LEU A 35 39.55 37.67 -4.34
N ASN A 36 40.10 38.45 -5.29
CA ASN A 36 39.35 39.25 -6.28
C ASN A 36 39.33 38.64 -7.70
N LEU A 37 39.89 37.45 -7.94
CA LEU A 37 39.98 36.81 -9.26
C LEU A 37 39.91 35.27 -9.18
N ASN A 38 39.48 34.62 -10.28
CA ASN A 38 39.47 33.16 -10.46
C ASN A 38 40.90 32.59 -10.38
N VAL A 39 41.17 31.72 -9.40
CA VAL A 39 42.47 31.07 -9.18
C VAL A 39 42.26 29.56 -9.04
N ASP A 40 43.09 28.76 -9.72
CA ASP A 40 43.12 27.30 -9.59
C ASP A 40 43.78 26.87 -8.26
N LEU A 41 43.06 26.04 -7.49
CA LEU A 41 43.55 25.50 -6.22
C LEU A 41 44.07 24.08 -6.45
N MET A 42 45.38 23.89 -6.28
CA MET A 42 46.02 22.58 -6.41
C MET A 42 46.74 22.18 -5.10
N TYR A 43 46.30 21.06 -4.52
CA TYR A 43 46.91 20.25 -3.43
C TYR A 43 47.11 20.88 -2.01
N GLN A 44 46.54 20.16 -1.01
CA GLN A 44 46.79 20.18 0.45
C GLN A 44 47.03 21.56 1.13
N ASN A 45 45.95 22.27 1.49
CA ASN A 45 45.96 23.38 2.47
C ASN A 45 45.04 23.04 3.66
N SER A 46 45.35 23.52 4.86
CA SER A 46 44.76 22.98 6.11
C SER A 46 43.66 23.84 6.78
N SER A 47 43.18 24.97 6.21
CA SER A 47 41.93 25.67 6.66
C SER A 47 41.30 26.70 5.69
N ALA A 48 39.96 26.82 5.78
CA ALA A 48 38.92 27.65 5.11
C ALA A 48 39.30 28.73 4.06
N ILE A 49 38.60 28.70 2.91
CA ILE A 49 38.73 29.64 1.79
C ILE A 49 37.44 30.47 1.66
N VAL A 50 37.54 31.80 1.57
CA VAL A 50 36.43 32.73 1.29
C VAL A 50 36.63 33.34 -0.08
N ASN A 51 35.74 33.05 -1.04
CA ASN A 51 35.71 33.75 -2.32
C ASN A 51 34.62 34.82 -2.29
N HIS A 52 34.99 36.08 -2.54
CA HIS A 52 34.08 37.22 -2.57
C HIS A 52 33.03 37.14 -3.69
N TYR A 53 33.20 36.21 -4.65
CA TYR A 53 32.29 36.03 -5.79
C TYR A 53 31.38 34.79 -5.73
N ASN A 54 31.68 33.77 -4.91
CA ASN A 54 30.99 32.47 -4.98
C ASN A 54 30.52 31.86 -3.62
N HIS A 55 30.41 32.64 -2.54
CA HIS A 55 29.60 32.32 -1.32
C HIS A 55 29.75 30.97 -0.58
N PHE A 56 30.68 30.08 -0.95
CA PHE A 56 30.93 28.83 -0.22
C PHE A 56 32.04 28.98 0.84
N ILE A 57 31.86 28.34 2.00
CA ILE A 57 32.97 27.97 2.88
C ILE A 57 33.00 26.45 3.07
N SER A 58 34.13 25.84 2.73
CA SER A 58 34.51 24.52 3.22
C SER A 58 35.12 24.69 4.61
N LEU A 59 34.46 24.13 5.62
CA LEU A 59 34.95 24.19 7.01
C LEU A 59 35.94 23.05 7.27
N ASN A 60 36.86 23.25 8.21
CA ASN A 60 37.92 22.30 8.58
C ASN A 60 37.46 20.92 9.01
N ASP A 61 36.17 20.77 9.31
CA ASP A 61 35.58 19.50 9.67
C ASP A 61 34.98 18.79 8.44
N GLY A 62 34.98 19.36 7.24
CA GLY A 62 34.41 18.74 6.04
C GLY A 62 32.92 19.08 5.80
N LYS A 63 32.36 20.04 6.53
CA LYS A 63 31.02 20.62 6.28
C LYS A 63 31.05 21.66 5.16
N PHE A 64 29.94 21.76 4.44
CA PHE A 64 29.66 22.81 3.48
C PHE A 64 28.64 23.77 4.09
N ALA A 65 29.06 25.01 4.36
CA ALA A 65 28.17 26.06 4.82
C ALA A 65 27.91 27.05 3.68
N VAL A 66 26.64 27.28 3.38
CA VAL A 66 26.18 28.46 2.65
C VAL A 66 26.13 29.61 3.66
N ILE A 67 26.94 30.67 3.49
CA ILE A 67 27.04 31.73 4.52
C ILE A 67 26.37 33.03 4.08
N GLY A 68 25.33 33.43 4.83
CA GLY A 68 24.81 34.80 4.94
C GLY A 68 23.36 34.97 4.50
N ASN A 69 22.81 36.18 4.70
CA ASN A 69 21.58 36.62 4.02
C ASN A 69 21.88 36.75 2.53
N ILE A 70 21.47 35.75 1.74
CA ILE A 70 21.82 35.66 0.32
C ILE A 70 20.58 36.00 -0.52
N ASN A 71 20.61 37.18 -1.14
CA ASN A 71 19.65 37.55 -2.18
C ASN A 71 20.09 36.94 -3.52
N GLY A 72 19.97 35.62 -3.70
CA GLY A 72 20.20 34.96 -5.00
C GLY A 72 20.56 33.46 -4.96
N PRO A 73 20.52 32.77 -6.13
CA PRO A 73 20.89 31.36 -6.27
C PRO A 73 22.41 31.11 -6.18
N ILE A 74 22.79 29.99 -5.56
CA ILE A 74 24.19 29.58 -5.32
C ILE A 74 24.48 28.30 -6.08
N SER A 75 25.39 28.33 -7.04
CA SER A 75 25.67 27.19 -7.91
C SER A 75 26.79 26.28 -7.38
N VAL A 76 26.52 24.97 -7.19
CA VAL A 76 27.57 23.97 -6.91
C VAL A 76 28.14 23.43 -8.24
N PRO A 77 29.47 23.50 -8.47
CA PRO A 77 30.11 22.99 -9.69
C PRO A 77 30.02 21.46 -9.81
N THR A 78 29.99 20.98 -11.06
CA THR A 78 29.81 19.59 -11.48
C THR A 78 30.69 18.58 -10.72
N THR A 79 30.09 17.47 -10.27
CA THR A 79 30.71 16.28 -9.61
C THR A 79 31.16 16.39 -8.14
N ALA A 80 30.55 17.29 -7.36
CA ALA A 80 30.88 17.40 -5.93
C ALA A 80 30.31 16.23 -5.10
N PHE A 81 31.18 15.54 -4.36
CA PHE A 81 30.79 14.60 -3.29
C PHE A 81 30.65 15.38 -1.97
N LEU A 82 29.43 15.43 -1.41
CA LEU A 82 29.20 16.04 -0.10
C LEU A 82 29.23 14.97 0.99
N ASN A 83 30.12 15.17 1.96
CA ASN A 83 30.40 14.21 3.03
C ASN A 83 29.90 14.67 4.42
N ARG A 84 29.14 15.77 4.53
CA ARG A 84 28.57 16.31 5.79
C ARG A 84 27.37 17.24 5.55
N SER A 85 26.80 17.77 6.65
CA SER A 85 25.63 18.67 6.68
C SER A 85 25.68 19.82 5.68
N ILE A 86 24.51 20.15 5.13
CA ILE A 86 24.25 21.30 4.26
C ILE A 86 23.44 22.32 5.08
N ASP A 87 24.02 23.49 5.31
CA ASP A 87 23.28 24.64 5.80
C ASP A 87 22.78 25.44 4.59
N LEU A 88 21.47 25.66 4.47
CA LEU A 88 20.87 26.42 3.36
C LEU A 88 20.69 27.91 3.70
N ALA A 89 20.64 28.26 4.99
CA ALA A 89 20.39 29.61 5.51
C ALA A 89 19.27 30.40 4.77
N GLU A 90 18.14 29.75 4.45
CA GLU A 90 17.02 30.30 3.65
C GLU A 90 17.37 30.66 2.18
N GLY A 91 18.59 30.38 1.73
CA GLY A 91 19.06 30.59 0.36
C GLY A 91 18.63 29.51 -0.63
N THR A 92 19.08 29.63 -1.88
CA THR A 92 18.84 28.63 -2.94
C THR A 92 20.13 27.92 -3.34
N LEU A 93 20.17 26.60 -3.21
CA LEU A 93 21.22 25.73 -3.75
C LEU A 93 20.87 25.34 -5.20
N THR A 94 21.65 25.81 -6.18
CA THR A 94 21.48 25.47 -7.59
C THR A 94 22.50 24.44 -8.05
N LEU A 95 22.03 23.39 -8.71
CA LEU A 95 22.89 22.35 -9.29
C LEU A 95 23.33 22.74 -10.71
N SER A 96 24.60 22.50 -11.00
CA SER A 96 25.15 22.56 -12.36
C SER A 96 25.57 21.20 -12.91
N GLY A 97 25.34 20.14 -12.13
CA GLY A 97 25.58 18.73 -12.42
C GLY A 97 24.96 17.85 -11.32
N ASP A 98 25.01 16.54 -11.50
CA ASP A 98 24.50 15.60 -10.48
C ASP A 98 25.26 15.75 -9.15
N LEU A 99 24.50 15.67 -8.06
CA LEU A 99 24.97 15.82 -6.69
C LEU A 99 24.99 14.46 -5.99
N TYR A 100 26.17 14.02 -5.56
CA TYR A 100 26.33 12.76 -4.85
C TYR A 100 26.50 13.01 -3.35
N LEU A 101 25.61 12.44 -2.54
CA LEU A 101 25.65 12.56 -1.07
C LEU A 101 26.24 11.28 -0.46
N SER A 102 27.50 11.29 -0.06
CA SER A 102 28.25 10.06 0.26
C SER A 102 28.23 9.61 1.73
N SER A 103 27.46 10.28 2.60
CA SER A 103 27.30 9.94 4.04
C SER A 103 25.96 10.48 4.59
N ASP A 104 25.65 10.27 5.88
CA ASP A 104 24.49 10.82 6.63
C ASP A 104 24.39 12.36 6.51
N THR A 105 23.96 12.82 5.35
CA THR A 105 23.89 14.24 5.03
C THR A 105 22.64 14.79 5.70
N VAL A 106 22.82 15.90 6.41
CA VAL A 106 21.75 16.57 7.16
C VAL A 106 21.58 17.98 6.63
N ILE A 107 20.37 18.37 6.22
CA ILE A 107 20.07 19.77 5.93
C ILE A 107 19.73 20.49 7.24
N THR A 108 20.51 21.48 7.66
CA THR A 108 20.38 22.06 9.02
C THR A 108 19.45 23.26 9.11
N THR A 109 19.03 23.83 7.98
CA THR A 109 18.13 25.00 7.91
C THR A 109 17.21 24.90 6.69
N SER A 110 16.08 25.61 6.71
CA SER A 110 15.19 25.72 5.55
C SER A 110 15.87 26.43 4.37
N GLY A 111 15.35 26.21 3.17
CA GLY A 111 15.83 26.87 1.94
C GLY A 111 15.34 26.19 0.67
N LYS A 112 15.86 26.61 -0.48
CA LYS A 112 15.50 26.05 -1.78
C LYS A 112 16.62 25.20 -2.39
N ILE A 113 16.26 24.20 -3.18
CA ILE A 113 17.16 23.44 -4.04
C ILE A 113 16.65 23.52 -5.48
N ASN A 114 17.43 24.12 -6.36
CA ASN A 114 17.20 24.19 -7.80
C ASN A 114 18.02 23.08 -8.47
N LEU A 115 17.36 21.97 -8.82
CA LEU A 115 17.98 20.81 -9.47
C LEU A 115 18.47 21.07 -10.89
N ASN A 116 17.83 21.98 -11.62
CA ASN A 116 18.18 22.40 -12.98
C ASN A 116 18.29 21.21 -13.97
N GLY A 117 17.41 20.22 -13.81
CA GLY A 117 17.40 18.99 -14.61
C GLY A 117 18.38 17.90 -14.15
N TYR A 118 19.20 18.17 -13.13
CA TYR A 118 20.17 17.22 -12.57
C TYR A 118 19.59 16.37 -11.44
N SER A 119 20.35 15.35 -11.04
CA SER A 119 19.96 14.39 -10.02
C SER A 119 20.64 14.66 -8.68
N ILE A 120 19.95 14.41 -7.57
CA ILE A 120 20.56 14.15 -6.26
C ILE A 120 20.59 12.64 -6.06
N ILE A 121 21.76 12.10 -5.74
CA ILE A 121 21.98 10.66 -5.60
C ILE A 121 22.43 10.40 -4.16
N LEU A 122 21.64 9.62 -3.43
CA LEU A 122 21.92 9.29 -2.03
C LEU A 122 22.87 8.09 -1.93
N GLY A 123 23.95 8.24 -1.17
CA GLY A 123 24.84 7.16 -0.75
C GLY A 123 24.61 6.71 0.70
N ASN A 124 23.68 7.36 1.43
CA ASN A 124 23.14 6.93 2.71
C ASN A 124 21.79 7.62 3.01
N ASP A 125 21.16 7.32 4.15
CA ASP A 125 19.93 7.98 4.61
C ASP A 125 20.09 9.51 4.68
N PHE A 126 19.15 10.23 4.07
CA PHE A 126 19.10 11.69 4.03
C PHE A 126 18.16 12.22 5.11
N LYS A 127 18.67 13.01 6.05
CA LYS A 127 17.94 13.44 7.25
C LYS A 127 17.62 14.93 7.22
N VAL A 128 16.36 15.26 7.47
CA VAL A 128 15.88 16.63 7.61
C VAL A 128 15.44 16.80 9.08
N PRO A 129 16.12 17.60 9.89
CA PRO A 129 15.76 17.85 11.29
C PRO A 129 14.39 18.51 11.43
N ASP A 130 13.87 18.56 12.66
CA ASP A 130 12.58 19.15 12.99
C ASP A 130 12.46 20.62 12.52
N ASN A 131 11.30 20.95 11.95
CA ASN A 131 10.87 22.27 11.52
C ASN A 131 11.71 22.87 10.39
N ILE A 132 12.22 22.01 9.50
CA ILE A 132 12.98 22.40 8.32
C ILE A 132 12.15 22.13 7.07
N ASP A 133 11.97 23.17 6.25
CA ASP A 133 11.26 23.09 4.97
C ASP A 133 12.26 23.23 3.82
N ILE A 134 12.27 22.25 2.92
CA ILE A 134 13.14 22.24 1.73
C ILE A 134 12.26 22.40 0.50
N THR A 135 12.44 23.49 -0.26
CA THR A 135 11.69 23.72 -1.49
C THR A 135 12.50 23.32 -2.72
N ILE A 136 12.00 22.36 -3.50
CA ILE A 136 12.54 22.01 -4.80
C ILE A 136 11.98 22.99 -5.84
N SER A 137 12.86 23.78 -6.46
CA SER A 137 12.48 24.90 -7.32
C SER A 137 12.62 24.66 -8.82
N SER A 138 13.01 23.45 -9.23
CA SER A 138 13.10 23.04 -10.65
C SER A 138 13.11 21.52 -10.79
N SER A 139 12.73 21.04 -11.98
CA SER A 139 12.61 19.62 -12.30
C SER A 139 13.94 18.87 -12.20
N GLY A 140 13.88 17.59 -11.86
CA GLY A 140 15.06 16.73 -11.71
C GLY A 140 14.70 15.39 -11.07
N ILE A 141 15.71 14.68 -10.58
CA ILE A 141 15.56 13.36 -9.95
C ILE A 141 16.20 13.38 -8.57
N ILE A 142 15.56 12.76 -7.59
CA ILE A 142 16.17 12.41 -6.31
C ILE A 142 16.16 10.89 -6.22
N ASP A 143 17.32 10.28 -6.47
CA ASP A 143 17.51 8.83 -6.44
C ASP A 143 18.10 8.42 -5.09
N GLY A 144 17.33 7.64 -4.33
CA GLY A 144 17.74 7.19 -3.01
C GLY A 144 18.62 5.95 -3.00
N GLN A 145 18.77 5.21 -4.10
CA GLN A 145 19.63 4.02 -4.16
C GLN A 145 19.32 2.96 -3.08
N GLY A 146 18.07 2.88 -2.63
CA GLY A 146 17.60 2.02 -1.53
C GLY A 146 17.64 2.68 -0.14
N HIS A 147 18.15 3.91 -0.02
CA HIS A 147 18.21 4.66 1.24
C HIS A 147 16.93 5.45 1.54
N SER A 148 16.81 5.93 2.79
CA SER A 148 15.64 6.65 3.28
C SER A 148 15.80 8.17 3.20
N ILE A 149 14.71 8.88 2.94
CA ILE A 149 14.56 10.30 3.31
C ILE A 149 13.77 10.36 4.62
N ILE A 150 14.37 10.92 5.67
CA ILE A 150 13.82 10.95 7.02
C ILE A 150 13.51 12.38 7.43
N LEU A 151 12.23 12.71 7.55
CA LEU A 151 11.73 14.03 7.94
C LEU A 151 11.48 14.08 9.46
N GLY A 152 12.07 15.07 10.12
CA GLY A 152 11.81 15.43 11.51
C GLY A 152 10.41 16.01 11.69
N LYS A 153 10.07 16.36 12.93
CA LYS A 153 8.76 16.91 13.29
C LYS A 153 8.48 18.19 12.50
N TYR A 154 7.32 18.25 11.85
CA TYR A 154 6.84 19.39 11.07
C TYR A 154 7.75 19.82 9.92
N SER A 155 8.64 18.94 9.44
CA SER A 155 9.51 19.20 8.30
C SER A 155 8.83 18.78 7.00
N GLN A 156 9.09 19.52 5.91
CA GLN A 156 8.44 19.30 4.62
C GLN A 156 9.43 19.30 3.46
N LEU A 157 9.11 18.50 2.44
CA LEU A 157 9.59 18.69 1.08
C LEU A 157 8.51 19.42 0.28
N LEU A 158 8.82 20.63 -0.17
CA LEU A 158 7.92 21.48 -0.94
C LEU A 158 8.33 21.45 -2.41
N LEU A 159 7.38 21.45 -3.34
CA LEU A 159 7.65 21.67 -4.77
C LEU A 159 7.09 23.02 -5.20
N ASP A 160 7.94 23.88 -5.77
CA ASP A 160 7.52 25.14 -6.39
C ASP A 160 6.61 24.89 -7.61
N SER A 161 5.96 25.96 -8.06
CA SER A 161 5.01 25.96 -9.17
C SER A 161 5.60 25.33 -10.46
N THR A 162 4.81 24.47 -11.12
CA THR A 162 5.15 23.79 -12.41
C THR A 162 6.38 22.88 -12.39
N VAL A 163 6.86 22.47 -11.21
CA VAL A 163 8.01 21.55 -11.10
C VAL A 163 7.56 20.10 -11.34
N SER A 164 8.34 19.35 -12.13
CA SER A 164 8.20 17.90 -12.30
C SER A 164 9.39 17.19 -11.64
N LEU A 165 9.15 16.46 -10.56
CA LEU A 165 10.20 15.80 -9.77
C LEU A 165 9.97 14.30 -9.73
N THR A 166 11.04 13.52 -9.92
CA THR A 166 11.02 12.07 -9.70
C THR A 166 11.75 11.72 -8.41
N TYR A 167 11.07 11.07 -7.48
CA TYR A 167 11.69 10.35 -6.37
C TYR A 167 11.85 8.90 -6.76
N LYS A 168 13.07 8.37 -6.66
CA LYS A 168 13.41 7.04 -7.16
C LYS A 168 14.08 6.17 -6.12
N ASN A 169 13.75 4.87 -6.06
CA ASN A 169 14.42 3.84 -5.26
C ASN A 169 14.65 4.25 -3.80
N LEU A 170 13.61 4.68 -3.08
CA LEU A 170 13.80 5.25 -1.74
C LEU A 170 12.64 4.97 -0.77
N THR A 171 12.93 5.10 0.52
CA THR A 171 11.89 5.04 1.56
C THR A 171 11.68 6.42 2.21
N PHE A 172 10.45 6.93 2.19
CA PHE A 172 10.08 8.10 2.98
C PHE A 172 9.72 7.71 4.40
N LYS A 173 10.23 8.47 5.39
CA LYS A 173 9.87 8.36 6.80
C LYS A 173 9.62 9.75 7.37
N ASN A 174 8.71 9.86 8.32
CA ASN A 174 8.51 11.08 9.08
C ASN A 174 8.41 10.79 10.58
N SER A 175 8.59 11.82 11.42
CA SER A 175 8.50 11.68 12.88
C SER A 175 7.23 12.28 13.48
N LEU A 176 6.71 13.36 12.87
CA LEU A 176 5.43 13.99 13.21
C LEU A 176 5.06 15.00 12.12
N ASN A 177 3.95 14.83 11.41
CA ASN A 177 3.37 15.85 10.52
C ASN A 177 1.86 16.01 10.77
N THR A 178 1.28 17.07 10.23
CA THR A 178 -0.18 17.31 10.28
C THR A 178 -0.73 17.47 8.88
N ILE A 179 -2.05 17.37 8.73
CA ILE A 179 -2.75 17.61 7.45
C ILE A 179 -2.45 19.02 6.89
N ALA A 180 -2.33 20.03 7.75
CA ALA A 180 -1.91 21.38 7.33
C ALA A 180 -0.47 21.46 6.84
N LYS A 181 0.40 20.61 7.40
CA LYS A 181 1.84 20.58 7.17
C LYS A 181 2.33 19.18 6.78
N PRO A 182 1.88 18.62 5.63
CA PRO A 182 2.20 17.26 5.24
C PRO A 182 3.68 17.12 4.86
N ALA A 183 4.23 15.92 5.03
CA ALA A 183 5.63 15.59 4.76
C ALA A 183 6.11 16.02 3.35
N ILE A 184 5.23 15.93 2.35
CA ILE A 184 5.49 16.32 0.95
C ILE A 184 4.32 17.17 0.47
N ARG A 185 4.59 18.31 -0.18
CA ARG A 185 3.54 19.22 -0.66
C ARG A 185 3.92 19.95 -1.95
N CYS A 186 3.05 19.91 -2.95
CA CYS A 186 3.14 20.84 -4.08
C CYS A 186 2.53 22.19 -3.72
N LEU A 187 3.19 23.28 -4.11
CA LEU A 187 2.69 24.63 -3.88
C LEU A 187 1.58 25.02 -4.87
N ASP A 188 1.45 24.33 -6.00
CA ASP A 188 0.39 24.54 -7.00
C ASP A 188 -0.22 23.23 -7.55
N TRP A 189 -1.21 23.36 -8.43
CA TRP A 189 -1.89 22.22 -9.07
C TRP A 189 -1.20 21.67 -10.32
N TYR A 190 -0.18 22.35 -10.84
CA TYR A 190 0.48 21.97 -12.09
C TYR A 190 1.76 21.17 -11.88
N SER A 191 2.28 21.17 -10.65
CA SER A 191 3.44 20.38 -10.27
C SER A 191 3.14 18.89 -10.30
N GLN A 192 4.15 18.11 -10.66
CA GLN A 192 4.06 16.67 -10.88
C GLN A 192 5.11 15.96 -10.04
N ILE A 193 4.71 14.92 -9.33
CA ILE A 193 5.62 14.04 -8.60
C ILE A 193 5.52 12.66 -9.21
N THR A 194 6.65 12.10 -9.62
CA THR A 194 6.75 10.68 -9.97
C THR A 194 7.39 9.95 -8.79
N PHE A 195 6.74 8.90 -8.30
CA PHE A 195 7.30 7.95 -7.36
C PHE A 195 7.68 6.69 -8.15
N ASP A 196 8.97 6.43 -8.27
CA ASP A 196 9.56 5.32 -9.03
C ASP A 196 10.22 4.32 -8.07
N ASN A 197 9.56 3.20 -7.78
CA ASN A 197 10.00 2.22 -6.77
C ASN A 197 10.23 2.87 -5.38
N VAL A 198 9.14 3.36 -4.77
CA VAL A 198 9.17 4.14 -3.52
C VAL A 198 8.33 3.50 -2.44
N ASN A 199 8.82 3.49 -1.20
CA ASN A 199 8.05 3.07 -0.03
C ASN A 199 7.74 4.25 0.90
N PHE A 200 6.48 4.45 1.26
CA PHE A 200 6.03 5.41 2.27
C PHE A 200 5.86 4.72 3.63
N ALA A 201 6.73 5.04 4.58
CA ALA A 201 6.67 4.57 5.96
C ALA A 201 6.35 5.75 6.91
N PHE A 202 5.24 6.44 6.65
CA PHE A 202 4.79 7.58 7.46
C PHE A 202 4.03 7.15 8.71
N THR A 203 4.28 7.81 9.83
CA THR A 203 3.60 7.51 11.10
C THR A 203 2.28 8.24 11.26
N ASP A 204 2.11 9.39 10.59
CA ASP A 204 0.95 10.27 10.68
C ASP A 204 0.23 10.39 9.32
N ASP A 205 -0.99 10.92 9.34
CA ASP A 205 -1.80 11.15 8.15
C ASP A 205 -1.08 12.08 7.14
N PHE A 206 -0.99 11.62 5.90
CA PHE A 206 -0.35 12.29 4.78
C PHE A 206 -1.41 12.75 3.78
N GLU A 207 -1.66 14.07 3.73
CA GLU A 207 -2.57 14.67 2.75
C GLU A 207 -1.83 15.14 1.49
N PHE A 208 -2.23 14.60 0.34
CA PHE A 208 -1.82 15.08 -0.98
C PHE A 208 -2.94 15.92 -1.61
N LYS A 209 -2.83 17.25 -1.50
CA LYS A 209 -3.89 18.21 -1.91
C LYS A 209 -3.64 18.93 -3.23
N ASN A 210 -2.39 19.09 -3.62
CA ASN A 210 -1.99 19.93 -4.75
C ASN A 210 -1.07 19.12 -5.67
N GLY A 211 -1.26 19.26 -6.98
CA GLY A 211 -0.42 18.64 -8.00
C GLY A 211 -0.92 17.26 -8.45
N GLN A 212 -0.07 16.56 -9.19
CA GLN A 212 -0.34 15.23 -9.76
C GLN A 212 0.70 14.23 -9.29
N ILE A 213 0.27 13.00 -9.01
CA ILE A 213 1.17 11.87 -8.72
C ILE A 213 1.23 10.95 -9.93
N PHE A 214 2.43 10.44 -10.22
CA PHE A 214 2.66 9.34 -11.16
C PHE A 214 3.31 8.20 -10.37
N ILE A 215 2.66 7.04 -10.37
CA ILE A 215 3.16 5.81 -9.77
C ILE A 215 3.86 5.02 -10.87
N ASN A 216 5.17 4.80 -10.73
CA ASN A 216 6.01 4.01 -11.62
C ASN A 216 6.64 2.86 -10.84
N ASP A 217 6.64 1.66 -11.42
CA ASP A 217 7.11 0.43 -10.75
C ASP A 217 6.28 0.16 -9.47
N ASP A 218 6.87 -0.52 -8.49
CA ASP A 218 6.21 -0.81 -7.21
C ASP A 218 6.31 0.35 -6.22
N VAL A 219 5.19 1.03 -5.98
CA VAL A 219 5.07 2.03 -4.91
C VAL A 219 4.23 1.47 -3.78
N SER A 220 4.79 1.45 -2.57
CA SER A 220 4.14 0.84 -1.40
C SER A 220 3.91 1.85 -0.29
N TYR A 221 2.82 1.70 0.45
CA TYR A 221 2.54 2.42 1.68
C TYR A 221 2.52 1.42 2.84
N THR A 222 3.46 1.56 3.77
CA THR A 222 3.73 0.66 4.91
C THR A 222 3.60 1.35 6.28
N GLY A 223 3.31 2.65 6.27
CA GLY A 223 3.14 3.47 7.48
C GLY A 223 1.84 3.24 8.24
N THR A 224 1.73 3.82 9.44
CA THR A 224 0.50 3.78 10.27
C THR A 224 -0.47 4.92 9.99
N GLY A 225 -0.01 5.97 9.31
CA GLY A 225 -0.85 7.11 8.91
C GLY A 225 -1.79 6.80 7.74
N LYS A 226 -2.81 7.64 7.54
CA LYS A 226 -3.66 7.59 6.34
C LYS A 226 -2.98 8.30 5.17
N PHE A 227 -2.99 7.71 3.98
CA PHE A 227 -2.76 8.43 2.73
C PHE A 227 -4.07 9.10 2.29
N ILE A 228 -4.17 10.41 2.34
CA ILE A 228 -5.37 11.17 1.97
C ILE A 228 -5.14 11.86 0.63
N TYR A 229 -5.84 11.40 -0.40
CA TYR A 229 -5.86 12.03 -1.71
C TYR A 229 -6.92 13.14 -1.76
N ASN A 230 -6.48 14.40 -1.72
CA ASN A 230 -7.35 15.58 -1.75
C ASN A 230 -7.13 16.46 -3.02
N SER A 231 -6.30 16.00 -3.96
CA SER A 231 -6.02 16.76 -5.19
C SER A 231 -7.21 16.80 -6.14
N VAL A 232 -7.41 17.95 -6.77
CA VAL A 232 -8.41 18.16 -7.84
C VAL A 232 -7.90 17.79 -9.23
N ARG A 233 -6.65 17.29 -9.32
CA ARG A 233 -5.99 16.92 -10.58
C ARG A 233 -5.93 15.40 -10.69
N SER A 234 -5.88 14.87 -11.90
CA SER A 234 -5.70 13.42 -12.10
C SER A 234 -4.28 12.99 -11.77
N SER A 235 -4.15 11.90 -11.03
CA SER A 235 -2.92 11.16 -10.79
C SER A 235 -2.98 9.81 -11.49
N TYR A 236 -1.83 9.25 -11.82
CA TYR A 236 -1.70 8.13 -12.75
C TYR A 236 -0.95 6.96 -12.12
N ILE A 237 -1.45 5.75 -12.34
CA ILE A 237 -0.70 4.51 -12.19
C ILE A 237 -0.26 4.11 -13.60
N LEU A 238 1.05 4.07 -13.83
CA LEU A 238 1.63 3.80 -15.14
C LEU A 238 1.53 2.30 -15.51
N PRO A 239 1.70 1.93 -16.79
CA PRO A 239 1.79 0.54 -17.20
C PRO A 239 2.83 -0.24 -16.39
N HIS A 240 2.52 -1.51 -16.10
CA HIS A 240 3.35 -2.44 -15.31
C HIS A 240 3.77 -1.89 -13.94
N SER A 241 2.99 -0.97 -13.38
CA SER A 241 3.27 -0.34 -12.08
C SER A 241 2.17 -0.68 -11.10
N SER A 242 2.52 -0.76 -9.82
CA SER A 242 1.59 -1.12 -8.76
C SER A 242 1.60 -0.10 -7.63
N PHE A 243 0.41 0.29 -7.16
CA PHE A 243 0.26 1.08 -5.94
C PHE A 243 -0.29 0.19 -4.82
N ASN A 244 0.52 -0.07 -3.80
CA ASN A 244 0.29 -1.11 -2.81
C ASN A 244 0.06 -0.53 -1.41
N PHE A 245 -1.06 -0.90 -0.79
CA PHE A 245 -1.36 -0.59 0.61
C PHE A 245 -1.18 -1.85 1.45
N MET A 246 -0.20 -1.80 2.35
CA MET A 246 0.24 -2.94 3.17
C MET A 246 -0.57 -3.03 4.48
N PRO A 247 -0.39 -4.08 5.31
CA PRO A 247 -1.20 -4.27 6.51
C PRO A 247 -1.24 -3.07 7.46
N ASN A 248 -2.44 -2.74 7.96
CA ASN A 248 -2.74 -1.61 8.87
C ASN A 248 -2.56 -0.21 8.25
N THR A 249 -2.63 -0.10 6.93
CA THR A 249 -2.55 1.18 6.22
C THR A 249 -3.92 1.62 5.69
N TYR A 250 -4.06 2.90 5.36
CA TYR A 250 -5.33 3.48 4.91
C TYR A 250 -5.11 4.35 3.67
N PHE A 251 -5.95 4.20 2.65
CA PHE A 251 -6.08 5.14 1.55
C PHE A 251 -7.45 5.82 1.63
N THR A 252 -7.46 7.14 1.66
CA THR A 252 -8.67 7.96 1.66
C THR A 252 -8.74 8.76 0.37
N PHE A 253 -9.75 8.48 -0.47
CA PHE A 253 -10.09 9.28 -1.64
C PHE A 253 -11.09 10.37 -1.26
N ALA A 254 -10.59 11.60 -1.10
CA ALA A 254 -11.35 12.76 -0.65
C ALA A 254 -10.97 14.04 -1.41
N PRO A 255 -11.09 14.06 -2.75
CA PRO A 255 -10.71 15.23 -3.53
C PRO A 255 -11.57 16.45 -3.17
N SER A 256 -10.97 17.63 -3.23
CA SER A 256 -11.68 18.92 -3.05
C SER A 256 -12.58 19.29 -4.25
N SER A 257 -12.97 18.33 -5.08
CA SER A 257 -13.84 18.50 -6.25
C SER A 257 -14.86 17.36 -6.32
N THR A 258 -15.89 17.51 -7.14
CA THR A 258 -16.89 16.45 -7.36
C THR A 258 -16.46 15.39 -8.38
N ASP A 259 -15.20 15.41 -8.83
CA ASP A 259 -14.71 14.48 -9.85
C ASP A 259 -14.23 13.17 -9.21
N ASN A 260 -14.80 12.05 -9.64
CA ASN A 260 -14.48 10.72 -9.15
C ASN A 260 -13.46 9.96 -10.02
N LYS A 261 -12.93 10.56 -11.09
CA LYS A 261 -11.99 9.93 -12.04
C LYS A 261 -10.57 10.49 -11.90
N LEU A 262 -10.16 10.79 -10.68
CA LEU A 262 -8.88 11.45 -10.40
C LEU A 262 -7.73 10.47 -10.12
N ILE A 263 -8.01 9.18 -9.97
CA ILE A 263 -7.00 8.12 -10.03
C ILE A 263 -7.17 7.38 -11.35
N VAL A 264 -6.17 7.47 -12.21
CA VAL A 264 -6.19 6.94 -13.57
C VAL A 264 -5.19 5.79 -13.69
N MET A 265 -5.69 4.56 -13.82
CA MET A 265 -4.89 3.44 -14.30
C MET A 265 -4.71 3.60 -15.81
N GLN A 266 -3.47 3.60 -16.30
CA GLN A 266 -3.21 3.94 -17.70
C GLN A 266 -3.55 2.81 -18.67
N ASP A 267 -3.39 1.57 -18.25
CA ASP A 267 -3.77 0.39 -19.04
C ASP A 267 -4.10 -0.83 -18.16
N LYS A 268 -4.36 -1.98 -18.80
CA LYS A 268 -4.71 -3.25 -18.13
C LYS A 268 -3.61 -3.81 -17.21
N THR A 269 -2.39 -3.30 -17.30
CA THR A 269 -1.24 -3.74 -16.48
C THR A 269 -0.99 -2.81 -15.29
N SER A 270 -1.74 -1.71 -15.19
CA SER A 270 -1.70 -0.81 -14.03
C SER A 270 -2.47 -1.45 -12.86
N GLU A 271 -1.86 -1.53 -11.69
CA GLU A 271 -2.41 -2.26 -10.55
C GLU A 271 -2.60 -1.39 -9.31
N PHE A 272 -3.73 -1.58 -8.61
CA PHE A 272 -3.99 -0.96 -7.32
C PHE A 272 -4.32 -2.07 -6.30
N LYS A 273 -3.51 -2.21 -5.24
CA LYS A 273 -3.57 -3.35 -4.31
C LYS A 273 -3.80 -2.91 -2.87
N PHE A 274 -4.69 -3.63 -2.19
CA PHE A 274 -5.01 -3.45 -0.77
C PHE A 274 -4.84 -4.79 -0.04
N ASN A 275 -3.93 -4.85 0.92
CA ASN A 275 -3.63 -6.04 1.71
C ASN A 275 -3.73 -5.75 3.20
N ASN A 276 -4.74 -6.34 3.86
CA ASN A 276 -5.02 -6.11 5.29
C ASN A 276 -5.09 -4.60 5.65
N SER A 277 -5.70 -3.81 4.77
CA SER A 277 -5.69 -2.34 4.76
C SER A 277 -7.11 -1.77 4.60
N ALA A 278 -7.26 -0.44 4.58
CA ALA A 278 -8.56 0.18 4.38
C ALA A 278 -8.58 1.15 3.19
N LEU A 279 -9.68 1.14 2.45
CA LEU A 279 -10.04 2.08 1.39
C LEU A 279 -11.25 2.88 1.83
N LEU A 280 -11.08 4.19 1.98
CA LEU A 280 -12.13 5.14 2.32
C LEU A 280 -12.41 6.04 1.12
N ILE A 281 -13.67 6.15 0.72
CA ILE A 281 -14.13 6.98 -0.39
C ILE A 281 -15.19 7.91 0.19
N THR A 282 -15.05 9.21 -0.07
CA THR A 282 -15.95 10.24 0.48
C THR A 282 -17.11 10.57 -0.48
N HIS A 283 -17.81 11.68 -0.21
CA HIS A 283 -18.98 12.22 -0.94
C HIS A 283 -18.84 12.35 -2.48
N THR A 284 -17.65 12.14 -3.04
CA THR A 284 -17.39 12.21 -4.48
C THR A 284 -17.62 10.87 -5.17
N GLY A 285 -17.51 9.76 -4.44
CA GLY A 285 -17.28 8.44 -5.02
C GLY A 285 -15.87 8.30 -5.61
N LEU A 286 -15.48 7.09 -5.98
CA LEU A 286 -14.23 6.80 -6.68
C LEU A 286 -14.57 5.91 -7.87
N ARG A 287 -14.19 6.33 -9.07
CA ARG A 287 -14.34 5.55 -10.29
C ARG A 287 -12.99 5.16 -10.85
N LEU A 288 -12.80 3.86 -10.98
CA LEU A 288 -11.62 3.27 -11.59
C LEU A 288 -12.03 2.65 -12.94
N THR A 289 -11.26 2.93 -13.99
CA THR A 289 -11.46 2.41 -15.34
C THR A 289 -10.14 1.85 -15.86
N THR A 290 -10.17 0.70 -16.55
CA THR A 290 -9.00 -0.09 -16.95
C THR A 290 -8.10 -0.53 -15.79
N GLY A 291 -7.15 -1.45 -16.03
CA GLY A 291 -6.25 -1.98 -15.00
C GLY A 291 -6.84 -3.09 -14.11
N ALA A 292 -6.18 -3.34 -12.98
CA ALA A 292 -6.55 -4.36 -12.02
C ALA A 292 -6.57 -3.85 -10.57
N LEU A 293 -7.66 -4.12 -9.85
CA LEU A 293 -7.84 -3.83 -8.43
C LEU A 293 -7.78 -5.14 -7.63
N TYR A 294 -6.92 -5.21 -6.61
CA TYR A 294 -6.74 -6.42 -5.79
C TYR A 294 -7.09 -6.16 -4.33
N PHE A 295 -7.86 -7.08 -3.74
CA PHE A 295 -8.15 -7.13 -2.32
C PHE A 295 -7.62 -8.43 -1.72
N ASP A 296 -6.75 -8.33 -0.73
CA ASP A 296 -6.10 -9.44 -0.04
C ASP A 296 -6.25 -9.35 1.48
N ASN A 297 -6.32 -10.51 2.15
CA ASN A 297 -6.58 -10.63 3.59
C ASN A 297 -7.83 -9.82 4.01
N ASN A 298 -7.83 -9.13 5.16
CA ASN A 298 -9.00 -8.36 5.62
C ASN A 298 -8.94 -6.90 5.11
N VAL A 299 -9.76 -6.55 4.12
CA VAL A 299 -9.82 -5.17 3.61
C VAL A 299 -11.11 -4.50 4.05
N THR A 300 -11.05 -3.28 4.56
CA THR A 300 -12.25 -2.47 4.80
C THR A 300 -12.46 -1.50 3.64
N VAL A 301 -13.64 -1.51 3.02
CA VAL A 301 -14.04 -0.54 1.98
C VAL A 301 -15.20 0.28 2.52
N SER A 302 -15.02 1.59 2.65
CA SER A 302 -16.06 2.51 3.16
C SER A 302 -16.34 3.60 2.12
N THR A 303 -17.59 3.83 1.71
CA THR A 303 -17.89 4.70 0.53
C THR A 303 -18.66 5.98 0.81
N TYR A 304 -19.03 6.23 2.06
CA TYR A 304 -19.75 7.43 2.49
C TYR A 304 -18.87 8.36 3.31
N GLY A 305 -17.55 8.33 3.11
CA GLY A 305 -16.60 9.07 3.91
C GLY A 305 -16.57 8.61 5.37
N GLU A 306 -15.71 9.22 6.17
CA GLU A 306 -15.68 8.93 7.61
C GLU A 306 -17.09 9.13 8.17
N ASN A 307 -17.52 8.19 9.00
CA ASN A 307 -18.84 8.25 9.61
C ASN A 307 -19.07 9.64 10.24
N ASN A 308 -20.24 10.22 9.95
CA ASN A 308 -20.75 11.36 10.69
C ASN A 308 -20.98 10.97 12.14
N ILE A 309 -20.58 11.86 13.04
CA ILE A 309 -21.00 11.79 14.43
C ILE A 309 -22.53 11.81 14.47
N ALA A 310 -23.12 10.73 14.97
CA ALA A 310 -24.57 10.56 15.09
C ALA A 310 -25.06 10.99 16.47
N SER A 311 -24.33 10.60 17.51
CA SER A 311 -24.62 10.93 18.90
C SER A 311 -23.37 10.72 19.76
N PHE A 312 -23.43 11.20 20.99
CA PHE A 312 -22.53 10.77 22.04
C PHE A 312 -22.80 9.29 22.36
N ASN A 313 -21.75 8.51 22.62
CA ASN A 313 -21.90 7.13 23.07
C ASN A 313 -22.48 7.13 24.50
N ALA A 314 -23.39 6.19 24.76
CA ALA A 314 -24.02 6.06 26.08
C ALA A 314 -23.02 5.77 27.22
N SER A 315 -21.84 5.23 26.91
CA SER A 315 -20.74 5.03 27.85
C SER A 315 -19.66 6.10 27.65
N TYR A 316 -19.34 6.82 28.72
CA TYR A 316 -18.23 7.77 28.79
C TYR A 316 -17.38 7.53 30.03
N ILE A 317 -16.16 8.09 30.03
CA ILE A 317 -15.26 8.00 31.18
C ILE A 317 -15.45 9.25 32.01
N THR A 318 -15.54 9.10 33.33
CA THR A 318 -15.75 10.21 34.27
C THR A 318 -14.71 10.20 35.37
N HIS A 319 -14.31 11.37 35.86
CA HIS A 319 -13.41 11.51 36.99
C HIS A 319 -13.75 12.76 37.83
N ASN A 320 -13.88 12.57 39.14
CA ASN A 320 -14.14 13.66 40.06
C ASN A 320 -12.89 14.54 40.23
N TYR A 321 -13.01 15.83 39.92
CA TYR A 321 -11.93 16.78 40.13
C TYR A 321 -12.11 17.52 41.46
N GLY A 322 -13.32 17.98 41.78
CA GLY A 322 -13.67 18.57 43.07
C GLY A 322 -14.61 19.78 43.02
N ASP A 323 -14.25 20.83 42.27
CA ASP A 323 -15.13 22.02 42.10
C ASP A 323 -15.17 22.49 40.64
N THR A 324 -14.06 22.99 40.11
CA THR A 324 -14.04 23.61 38.78
C THR A 324 -12.83 23.19 37.96
N VAL A 325 -13.08 22.70 36.75
CA VAL A 325 -12.05 22.46 35.72
C VAL A 325 -12.16 23.54 34.65
N TYR A 326 -11.08 24.29 34.43
CA TYR A 326 -11.03 25.36 33.42
C TYR A 326 -10.40 24.90 32.11
N CYS A 327 -9.55 23.88 32.13
CA CYS A 327 -8.90 23.39 30.92
C CYS A 327 -8.63 21.89 30.96
N VAL A 328 -8.82 21.25 29.80
CA VAL A 328 -8.38 19.89 29.50
C VAL A 328 -7.59 19.90 28.19
N ASN A 329 -6.48 19.16 28.14
CA ASN A 329 -5.63 19.12 26.95
C ASN A 329 -4.94 17.77 26.78
N TRP A 330 -5.15 17.13 25.63
CA TRP A 330 -4.54 15.85 25.30
C TRP A 330 -3.04 16.01 25.00
N SER A 331 -2.24 15.02 25.40
CA SER A 331 -0.88 14.90 24.91
C SER A 331 -0.90 14.57 23.40
N PRO A 332 0.09 15.03 22.61
CA PRO A 332 0.12 14.80 21.17
C PRO A 332 0.11 13.31 20.77
N ASP A 333 0.59 12.43 21.64
CA ASP A 333 0.60 10.98 21.44
C ASP A 333 -0.67 10.27 21.96
N GLN A 334 -1.69 11.02 22.37
CA GLN A 334 -2.99 10.56 22.91
C GLN A 334 -2.92 9.80 24.25
N LYS A 335 -1.74 9.53 24.79
CA LYS A 335 -1.61 8.68 25.98
C LYS A 335 -1.97 9.38 27.28
N TYR A 336 -1.99 10.70 27.29
CA TYR A 336 -2.21 11.47 28.51
C TYR A 336 -3.21 12.61 28.31
N LEU A 337 -3.93 12.94 29.39
CA LEU A 337 -4.81 14.09 29.47
C LEU A 337 -4.32 14.98 30.62
N ALA A 338 -3.94 16.21 30.31
CA ALA A 338 -3.61 17.21 31.32
C ALA A 338 -4.85 18.04 31.66
N VAL A 339 -5.07 18.27 32.94
CA VAL A 339 -6.25 18.94 33.49
C VAL A 339 -5.81 20.04 34.46
N GLY A 340 -6.43 21.22 34.33
CA GLY A 340 -6.19 22.38 35.19
C GLY A 340 -7.49 23.03 35.66
N GLY A 341 -7.50 23.47 36.92
CA GLY A 341 -8.71 23.99 37.55
C GLY A 341 -8.48 24.68 38.89
N GLN A 342 -9.53 24.70 39.71
CA GLN A 342 -9.59 25.31 41.03
C GLN A 342 -10.22 24.35 42.06
N THR A 343 -9.68 24.34 43.27
CA THR A 343 -10.16 23.57 44.44
C THR A 343 -10.38 22.07 44.19
N PRO A 344 -9.35 21.31 43.77
CA PRO A 344 -9.49 19.86 43.57
C PRO A 344 -9.67 19.09 44.90
N THR A 345 -10.42 17.99 44.86
CA THR A 345 -10.64 17.11 46.02
C THR A 345 -9.38 16.31 46.34
N GLY A 346 -8.62 16.75 47.33
CA GLY A 346 -7.47 15.98 47.85
C GLY A 346 -6.28 15.87 46.88
N GLY A 347 -6.19 16.76 45.90
CA GLY A 347 -5.14 16.79 44.87
C GLY A 347 -4.55 18.18 44.68
N ASN A 348 -3.84 18.36 43.57
CA ASN A 348 -3.27 19.65 43.16
C ASN A 348 -3.96 20.19 41.89
N GLU A 349 -3.84 21.48 41.61
CA GLU A 349 -4.56 22.15 40.51
C GLU A 349 -4.18 21.58 39.14
N LEU A 350 -2.90 21.26 38.90
CA LEU A 350 -2.50 20.50 37.72
C LEU A 350 -2.57 19.00 38.00
N GLN A 351 -3.27 18.26 37.15
CA GLN A 351 -3.35 16.79 37.18
C GLN A 351 -3.11 16.22 35.78
N VAL A 352 -2.26 15.18 35.67
CA VAL A 352 -2.01 14.48 34.41
C VAL A 352 -2.45 13.03 34.55
N TYR A 353 -3.37 12.61 33.70
CA TYR A 353 -3.92 11.26 33.66
C TYR A 353 -3.37 10.47 32.48
N ALA A 354 -3.03 9.20 32.68
CA ALA A 354 -2.84 8.26 31.59
C ALA A 354 -4.20 7.75 31.11
N PHE A 355 -4.37 7.71 29.79
CA PHE A 355 -5.57 7.29 29.09
C PHE A 355 -5.30 5.98 28.32
N ASN A 356 -6.21 5.01 28.47
CA ASN A 356 -6.11 3.70 27.83
C ASN A 356 -7.37 3.31 27.04
N ASN A 357 -8.11 4.29 26.52
CA ASN A 357 -9.40 4.15 25.82
C ASN A 357 -10.60 3.73 26.68
N SER A 358 -10.37 3.31 27.93
CA SER A 358 -11.43 2.82 28.82
C SER A 358 -11.43 3.47 30.21
N ALA A 359 -10.33 4.10 30.61
CA ALA A 359 -10.19 4.74 31.92
C ALA A 359 -9.14 5.87 31.88
N LEU A 360 -9.27 6.76 32.85
CA LEU A 360 -8.25 7.73 33.24
C LEU A 360 -7.59 7.27 34.55
N SER A 361 -6.26 7.31 34.60
CA SER A 361 -5.48 6.97 35.80
C SER A 361 -4.48 8.07 36.11
N LEU A 362 -4.54 8.64 37.32
CA LEU A 362 -3.66 9.75 37.71
C LEU A 362 -2.19 9.30 37.70
N VAL A 363 -1.36 9.99 36.93
CA VAL A 363 0.09 9.71 36.82
C VAL A 363 0.87 10.63 37.76
N ASP A 364 0.62 11.93 37.69
CA ASP A 364 1.27 12.93 38.54
C ASP A 364 0.39 14.19 38.65
N SER A 365 0.63 15.01 39.68
CA SER A 365 -0.03 16.30 39.90
C SER A 365 0.94 17.33 40.50
N LYS A 366 0.65 18.63 40.33
CA LYS A 366 1.49 19.72 40.86
C LYS A 366 0.65 20.88 41.38
N ASN A 367 1.00 21.36 42.58
CA ASN A 367 0.36 22.51 43.22
C ASN A 367 0.73 23.76 42.44
N TYR A 368 -0.28 24.41 41.87
CA TYR A 368 -0.12 25.68 41.21
C TYR A 368 -0.36 26.83 42.21
N GLY A 369 -1.49 26.79 42.93
CA GLY A 369 -1.76 27.71 44.04
C GLY A 369 -3.22 28.04 44.27
N ALA A 370 -3.85 28.75 43.33
CA ALA A 370 -5.27 29.13 43.42
C ALA A 370 -6.06 28.62 42.22
N THR A 371 -5.88 29.25 41.05
CA THR A 371 -6.65 28.91 39.85
C THR A 371 -5.73 28.74 38.67
N LEU A 372 -5.83 27.58 38.01
CA LEU A 372 -5.10 27.26 36.79
C LEU A 372 -6.07 27.32 35.60
N TYR A 373 -5.92 28.34 34.74
CA TYR A 373 -6.82 28.58 33.61
C TYR A 373 -6.39 27.87 32.33
N SER A 374 -5.08 27.68 32.12
CA SER A 374 -4.55 27.13 30.88
C SER A 374 -3.41 26.14 31.11
N VAL A 375 -3.51 25.01 30.41
CA VAL A 375 -2.49 23.96 30.36
C VAL A 375 -2.31 23.55 28.91
N ASN A 376 -1.08 23.57 28.39
CA ASN A 376 -0.82 23.20 27.01
C ASN A 376 0.50 22.45 26.83
N TRP A 377 0.44 21.32 26.14
CA TRP A 377 1.61 20.50 25.83
C TRP A 377 2.45 21.14 24.73
N THR A 378 3.77 20.98 24.81
CA THR A 378 4.59 21.16 23.60
C THR A 378 4.17 20.14 22.55
N PRO A 379 4.26 20.48 21.25
CA PRO A 379 3.83 19.57 20.19
C PRO A 379 4.62 18.25 20.13
N ASP A 380 5.81 18.22 20.75
CA ASP A 380 6.62 17.02 20.91
C ASP A 380 6.28 16.16 22.14
N GLY A 381 5.36 16.63 22.99
CA GLY A 381 4.87 15.97 24.21
C GLY A 381 5.83 16.03 25.41
N LYS A 382 6.99 16.68 25.29
CA LYS A 382 8.02 16.65 26.34
C LYS A 382 7.83 17.68 27.44
N TYR A 383 7.09 18.75 27.18
CA TYR A 383 6.88 19.83 28.14
C TYR A 383 5.41 20.24 28.21
N ILE A 384 5.05 20.90 29.32
CA ILE A 384 3.72 21.44 29.59
C ILE A 384 3.90 22.88 30.08
N ALA A 385 3.20 23.82 29.44
CA ALA A 385 3.08 25.20 29.90
C ALA A 385 1.80 25.37 30.73
N LEU A 386 1.90 26.13 31.81
CA LEU A 386 0.82 26.44 32.75
C LEU A 386 0.63 27.94 32.84
N GLY A 387 -0.62 28.40 32.89
CA GLY A 387 -0.98 29.80 33.13
C GLY A 387 -2.23 29.92 33.98
N GLY A 388 -2.18 30.80 34.99
CA GLY A 388 -3.28 31.01 35.93
C GLY A 388 -3.10 32.25 36.80
N THR A 389 -3.73 32.28 37.97
CA THR A 389 -3.66 33.39 38.94
C THR A 389 -3.23 32.92 40.33
N ALA A 390 -2.63 33.84 41.09
CA ALA A 390 -2.14 33.63 42.46
C ALA A 390 -1.36 32.31 42.67
N PRO A 391 -0.31 32.06 41.87
CA PRO A 391 0.52 30.87 42.02
C PRO A 391 1.32 30.92 43.33
N THR A 392 1.56 29.75 43.94
CA THR A 392 2.40 29.63 45.14
C THR A 392 3.87 29.94 44.88
N SER A 393 4.33 29.85 43.63
CA SER A 393 5.69 30.20 43.21
C SER A 393 5.92 31.72 43.13
N GLY A 394 4.86 32.52 42.99
CA GLY A 394 4.91 33.95 42.67
C GLY A 394 5.11 34.28 41.18
N ASP A 395 5.15 33.27 40.31
CA ASP A 395 5.26 33.42 38.85
C ASP A 395 4.09 32.71 38.14
N GLU A 396 3.30 33.46 37.37
CA GLU A 396 2.07 32.98 36.73
C GLU A 396 2.34 32.02 35.56
N LEU A 397 3.46 32.17 34.86
CA LEU A 397 3.84 31.25 33.80
C LEU A 397 4.78 30.19 34.35
N GLN A 398 4.45 28.91 34.20
CA GLN A 398 5.33 27.80 34.62
C GLN A 398 5.47 26.74 33.52
N ILE A 399 6.68 26.19 33.35
CA ILE A 399 6.97 25.09 32.44
C ILE A 399 7.44 23.87 33.21
N TYR A 400 6.84 22.72 32.90
CA TYR A 400 7.26 21.41 33.40
C TYR A 400 7.70 20.53 32.22
N SER A 401 8.71 19.69 32.44
CA SER A 401 8.99 18.54 31.57
C SER A 401 8.19 17.33 32.04
N PHE A 402 7.78 16.49 31.09
CA PHE A 402 7.07 15.24 31.34
C PHE A 402 7.70 14.11 30.52
N ASN A 403 7.98 12.99 31.19
CA ASN A 403 8.64 11.83 30.59
C ASN A 403 7.73 10.59 30.50
N GLY A 404 6.42 10.77 30.66
CA GLY A 404 5.45 9.67 30.75
C GLY A 404 5.19 9.14 32.17
N SER A 405 5.96 9.59 33.16
CA SER A 405 5.82 9.11 34.55
C SER A 405 5.82 10.20 35.61
N ALA A 406 6.46 11.34 35.35
CA ALA A 406 6.58 12.42 36.33
C ALA A 406 6.70 13.79 35.68
N LEU A 407 6.15 14.80 36.35
CA LEU A 407 6.30 16.21 36.06
C LEU A 407 7.50 16.78 36.80
N LYS A 408 8.43 17.40 36.07
CA LYS A 408 9.61 18.07 36.63
C LYS A 408 9.63 19.53 36.21
N PHE A 409 9.61 20.43 37.19
CA PHE A 409 9.71 21.87 36.98
C PHE A 409 10.98 22.24 36.20
N ILE A 410 10.85 23.15 35.22
CA ILE A 410 11.94 23.62 34.36
C ILE A 410 12.21 25.11 34.58
N THR A 411 11.22 25.96 34.37
CA THR A 411 11.34 27.41 34.49
C THR A 411 9.98 28.05 34.75
N SER A 412 10.00 29.28 35.26
CA SER A 412 8.82 30.12 35.42
C SER A 412 9.14 31.58 35.07
N LEU A 413 8.10 32.38 34.82
CA LEU A 413 8.21 33.82 34.61
C LEU A 413 7.02 34.55 35.23
N ASN A 414 7.31 35.69 35.88
CA ASN A 414 6.29 36.64 36.32
C ASN A 414 5.67 37.30 35.09
N TYR A 415 4.37 37.10 34.91
CA TYR A 415 3.61 37.76 33.88
C TYR A 415 2.93 39.02 34.43
N GLY A 416 2.38 38.96 35.64
CA GLY A 416 1.65 40.08 36.25
C GLY A 416 0.54 39.59 37.20
N ASP A 417 -0.72 39.77 36.81
CA ASP A 417 -1.88 39.42 37.64
C ASP A 417 -2.47 38.05 37.29
N GLY A 418 -2.67 37.78 36.00
CA GLY A 418 -3.23 36.50 35.57
C GLY A 418 -2.98 36.17 34.10
N ILE A 419 -2.71 34.90 33.83
CA ILE A 419 -2.64 34.32 32.48
C ILE A 419 -3.89 33.49 32.24
N TYR A 420 -4.59 33.76 31.14
CA TYR A 420 -5.79 33.01 30.74
C TYR A 420 -5.51 32.01 29.63
N SER A 421 -4.47 32.24 28.81
CA SER A 421 -4.16 31.36 27.68
C SER A 421 -2.67 31.24 27.42
N VAL A 422 -2.20 30.01 27.25
CA VAL A 422 -0.86 29.68 26.75
C VAL A 422 -0.97 28.72 25.57
N ASN A 423 -0.24 28.97 24.49
CA ASN A 423 -0.29 28.11 23.30
C ASN A 423 1.06 28.06 22.57
N TRP A 424 1.58 26.85 22.35
CA TRP A 424 2.83 26.64 21.63
C TRP A 424 2.62 26.80 20.12
N THR A 425 3.62 27.36 19.43
CA THR A 425 3.69 27.23 17.98
C THR A 425 3.76 25.76 17.59
N PRO A 426 3.25 25.36 16.40
CA PRO A 426 3.31 23.97 15.94
C PRO A 426 4.74 23.40 15.94
N ASN A 427 5.74 24.24 15.73
CA ASN A 427 7.15 23.83 15.77
C ASN A 427 7.75 23.66 17.18
N GLY A 428 7.02 24.02 18.24
CA GLY A 428 7.43 23.96 19.64
C GLY A 428 8.51 24.96 20.05
N ARG A 429 8.94 25.87 19.16
CA ARG A 429 10.03 26.82 19.44
C ARG A 429 9.56 28.08 20.17
N TYR A 430 8.29 28.44 20.03
CA TYR A 430 7.74 29.65 20.62
C TYR A 430 6.45 29.38 21.39
N LEU A 431 6.23 30.15 22.45
CA LEU A 431 5.05 30.10 23.31
C LEU A 431 4.36 31.46 23.27
N ALA A 432 3.09 31.49 22.85
CA ALA A 432 2.23 32.65 23.02
C ALA A 432 1.58 32.63 24.40
N VAL A 433 1.54 33.78 25.05
CA VAL A 433 0.99 33.98 26.39
C VAL A 433 0.07 35.19 26.35
N GLY A 434 -1.18 35.01 26.78
CA GLY A 434 -2.20 36.05 26.86
C GLY A 434 -2.90 36.07 28.23
N GLY A 435 -3.15 37.26 28.75
CA GLY A 435 -3.75 37.43 30.07
C GLY A 435 -4.18 38.86 30.38
N THR A 436 -4.14 39.24 31.66
CA THR A 436 -4.55 40.56 32.16
C THR A 436 -3.51 41.19 33.07
N ASN A 437 -3.47 42.53 33.09
CA ASN A 437 -2.56 43.36 33.90
C ASN A 437 -1.10 42.85 33.95
N PRO A 438 -0.44 42.69 32.78
CA PRO A 438 0.93 42.21 32.72
C PRO A 438 1.90 43.24 33.33
N ALA A 439 2.92 42.77 34.05
CA ALA A 439 3.98 43.59 34.61
C ALA A 439 4.78 44.36 33.53
N SER A 440 4.79 43.86 32.29
CA SER A 440 5.44 44.48 31.14
C SER A 440 4.62 45.59 30.47
N GLY A 441 3.31 45.67 30.77
CA GLY A 441 2.35 46.56 30.11
C GLY A 441 1.88 46.11 28.72
N ASN A 442 2.20 44.89 28.27
CA ASN A 442 1.69 44.31 27.02
C ASN A 442 1.06 42.94 27.28
N GLU A 443 -0.22 42.78 26.94
CA GLU A 443 -1.01 41.60 27.29
C GLU A 443 -0.70 40.38 26.43
N LEU A 444 -0.23 40.58 25.20
CA LEU A 444 0.26 39.49 24.37
C LEU A 444 1.78 39.42 24.46
N GLN A 445 2.33 38.26 24.82
CA GLN A 445 3.78 38.03 24.89
C GLN A 445 4.17 36.73 24.21
N ILE A 446 5.22 36.78 23.38
CA ILE A 446 5.78 35.61 22.69
C ILE A 446 7.17 35.32 23.25
N TYR A 447 7.37 34.10 23.74
CA TYR A 447 8.66 33.63 24.24
C TYR A 447 9.25 32.59 23.31
N SER A 448 10.57 32.60 23.12
CA SER A 448 11.29 31.43 22.61
C SER A 448 11.64 30.50 23.76
N PHE A 449 11.65 29.18 23.49
CA PHE A 449 12.00 28.16 24.47
C PHE A 449 13.06 27.22 23.91
N ASP A 450 14.15 27.05 24.66
CA ASP A 450 15.28 26.19 24.26
C ASP A 450 15.30 24.82 24.98
N GLY A 451 14.23 24.50 25.71
CA GLY A 451 14.13 23.31 26.58
C GLY A 451 14.49 23.58 28.04
N ASN A 452 15.08 24.73 28.36
CA ASN A 452 15.45 25.10 29.72
C ASN A 452 14.96 26.49 30.13
N THR A 453 15.00 27.47 29.22
CA THR A 453 14.72 28.88 29.54
C THR A 453 13.74 29.50 28.55
N LEU A 454 12.94 30.45 29.05
CA LEU A 454 12.05 31.28 28.24
C LEU A 454 12.69 32.64 28.00
N SER A 455 12.75 33.09 26.76
CA SER A 455 13.28 34.41 26.38
C SER A 455 12.22 35.20 25.62
N LEU A 456 11.89 36.41 26.07
CA LEU A 456 10.89 37.25 25.40
C LEU A 456 11.40 37.64 24.01
N VAL A 457 10.60 37.33 22.97
CA VAL A 457 10.89 37.64 21.57
C VAL A 457 10.19 38.93 21.17
N THR A 458 8.89 39.03 21.43
CA THR A 458 8.07 40.19 21.09
C THR A 458 6.82 40.23 21.97
N ALA A 459 6.21 41.42 22.10
CA ALA A 459 4.98 41.62 22.86
C ALA A 459 4.11 42.69 22.17
N GLN A 460 2.80 42.62 22.34
CA GLN A 460 1.84 43.58 21.79
C GLN A 460 0.82 43.97 22.86
N ASN A 461 0.48 45.26 22.88
CA ASN A 461 -0.61 45.79 23.70
C ASN A 461 -1.93 45.48 23.00
N TYR A 462 -2.79 44.73 23.67
CA TYR A 462 -4.13 44.44 23.19
C TYR A 462 -5.11 45.53 23.64
N GLY A 463 -4.91 46.08 24.84
CA GLY A 463 -5.69 47.19 25.40
C GLY A 463 -6.60 46.77 26.56
N ASP A 464 -6.83 45.48 26.73
CA ASP A 464 -7.54 44.86 27.87
C ASP A 464 -7.18 43.36 27.93
N SER A 465 -7.99 42.53 28.58
CA SER A 465 -7.70 41.14 28.91
C SER A 465 -7.82 40.23 27.68
N ILE A 466 -6.77 39.42 27.44
CA ILE A 466 -6.79 38.38 26.41
C ILE A 466 -7.20 37.05 27.06
N TYR A 467 -8.29 36.45 26.60
CA TYR A 467 -8.79 35.17 27.11
C TYR A 467 -8.30 33.97 26.30
N SER A 468 -8.00 34.14 25.01
CA SER A 468 -7.57 33.05 24.14
C SER A 468 -6.52 33.49 23.13
N VAL A 469 -5.47 32.67 22.99
CA VAL A 469 -4.48 32.76 21.91
C VAL A 469 -4.34 31.41 21.22
N ASN A 470 -4.28 31.39 19.89
CA ASN A 470 -4.15 30.14 19.14
C ASN A 470 -3.36 30.34 17.85
N TRP A 471 -2.28 29.56 17.70
CA TRP A 471 -1.47 29.56 16.49
C TRP A 471 -2.17 28.84 15.34
N SER A 472 -2.03 29.38 14.13
CA SER A 472 -2.41 28.65 12.92
C SER A 472 -1.60 27.36 12.82
N PRO A 473 -2.16 26.26 12.28
CA PRO A 473 -1.45 24.99 12.13
C PRO A 473 -0.15 25.05 11.32
N ASP A 474 0.01 26.06 10.45
CA ASP A 474 1.24 26.32 9.70
C ASP A 474 2.27 27.18 10.47
N GLY A 475 1.92 27.69 11.65
CA GLY A 475 2.76 28.49 12.53
C GLY A 475 3.03 29.93 12.05
N ARG A 476 2.37 30.38 10.97
CA ARG A 476 2.61 31.71 10.38
C ARG A 476 1.74 32.81 10.98
N TYR A 477 0.60 32.45 11.54
CA TYR A 477 -0.38 33.39 12.07
C TYR A 477 -0.79 33.04 13.50
N LEU A 478 -1.13 34.06 14.28
CA LEU A 478 -1.63 33.94 15.64
C LEU A 478 -2.98 34.65 15.72
N ALA A 479 -4.02 33.93 16.12
CA ALA A 479 -5.32 34.53 16.41
C ALA A 479 -5.45 34.78 17.90
N ILE A 480 -5.96 35.94 18.27
CA ILE A 480 -6.19 36.34 19.66
C ILE A 480 -7.62 36.85 19.83
N GLY A 481 -8.22 36.54 20.98
CA GLY A 481 -9.55 36.99 21.40
C GLY A 481 -9.57 37.32 22.89
N GLY A 482 -10.32 38.36 23.25
CA GLY A 482 -10.33 38.94 24.59
C GLY A 482 -11.59 39.76 24.86
N SER A 483 -11.52 40.62 25.87
CA SER A 483 -12.52 41.67 26.11
C SER A 483 -12.32 42.86 25.16
N THR A 484 -13.29 43.76 25.08
CA THR A 484 -13.27 44.93 24.20
C THR A 484 -12.02 45.80 24.41
N PRO A 485 -11.06 45.80 23.47
CA PRO A 485 -9.92 46.69 23.56
C PRO A 485 -10.34 48.13 23.22
N ASP A 486 -9.53 49.13 23.56
CA ASP A 486 -9.78 50.55 23.21
C ASP A 486 -10.04 50.77 21.70
N SER A 487 -9.59 49.84 20.85
CA SER A 487 -9.77 49.86 19.40
C SER A 487 -11.11 49.28 18.91
N GLY A 488 -11.89 48.62 19.78
CA GLY A 488 -13.14 47.96 19.45
C GLY A 488 -13.00 46.73 18.53
N ASN A 489 -11.83 46.10 18.45
CA ASN A 489 -11.61 44.90 17.64
C ASN A 489 -11.14 43.73 18.50
N GLU A 490 -12.09 42.96 19.02
CA GLU A 490 -11.85 41.85 19.95
C GLU A 490 -11.07 40.71 19.27
N LEU A 491 -11.37 40.40 18.01
CA LEU A 491 -10.63 39.39 17.25
C LEU A 491 -9.48 40.05 16.49
N GLN A 492 -8.24 39.65 16.76
CA GLN A 492 -7.07 40.14 16.03
C GLN A 492 -6.21 38.99 15.50
N ILE A 493 -5.71 39.14 14.28
CA ILE A 493 -4.83 38.17 13.63
C ILE A 493 -3.48 38.81 13.35
N TYR A 494 -2.43 38.22 13.91
CA TYR A 494 -1.05 38.65 13.68
C TYR A 494 -0.33 37.64 12.79
N SER A 495 0.56 38.13 11.93
CA SER A 495 1.60 37.33 11.30
C SER A 495 2.83 37.30 12.19
N PHE A 496 3.56 36.19 12.18
CA PHE A 496 4.80 36.02 12.94
C PHE A 496 5.90 35.42 12.07
N ASN A 497 7.06 36.06 12.06
CA ASN A 497 8.23 35.64 11.27
C ASN A 497 9.36 35.04 12.12
N GLY A 498 9.10 34.71 13.38
CA GLY A 498 10.13 34.24 14.33
C GLY A 498 10.77 35.36 15.16
N VAL A 499 10.57 36.63 14.78
CA VAL A 499 11.18 37.78 15.48
C VAL A 499 10.16 38.82 15.91
N ALA A 500 9.14 39.09 15.10
CA ALA A 500 8.16 40.13 15.39
C ALA A 500 6.74 39.71 14.98
N LEU A 501 5.76 40.25 15.72
CA LEU A 501 4.36 40.20 15.35
C LEU A 501 3.99 41.39 14.46
N SER A 502 3.11 41.18 13.49
CA SER A 502 2.54 42.25 12.67
C SER A 502 1.05 42.02 12.48
N LEU A 503 0.21 42.97 12.91
CA LEU A 503 -1.24 42.89 12.77
C LEU A 503 -1.60 42.81 11.28
N VAL A 504 -2.31 41.74 10.91
CA VAL A 504 -2.76 41.47 9.54
C VAL A 504 -4.18 42.00 9.36
N THR A 505 -5.08 41.63 10.27
CA THR A 505 -6.49 42.00 10.22
C THR A 505 -7.11 41.89 11.61
N SER A 506 -8.23 42.56 11.82
CA SER A 506 -8.98 42.56 13.07
C SER A 506 -10.47 42.70 12.79
N GLN A 507 -11.30 42.25 13.72
CA GLN A 507 -12.75 42.28 13.60
C GLN A 507 -13.39 42.57 14.96
N ASP A 508 -14.36 43.47 14.92
CA ASP A 508 -15.27 43.77 16.03
C ASP A 508 -16.25 42.60 16.22
N TYR A 509 -16.37 42.14 17.46
CA TYR A 509 -17.31 41.11 17.94
C TYR A 509 -18.24 41.69 19.03
N GLY A 510 -17.95 42.89 19.50
CA GLY A 510 -18.81 43.71 20.34
C GLY A 510 -18.76 43.44 21.84
N SER A 511 -18.21 42.33 22.33
CA SER A 511 -18.03 42.12 23.79
C SER A 511 -16.88 41.19 24.18
N TYR A 512 -17.13 39.92 24.53
CA TYR A 512 -16.10 39.02 25.06
C TYR A 512 -15.91 37.80 24.17
N ILE A 513 -14.69 37.58 23.69
CA ILE A 513 -14.28 36.33 23.05
C ILE A 513 -13.53 35.48 24.08
N TYR A 514 -14.14 34.39 24.56
CA TYR A 514 -13.52 33.47 25.51
C TYR A 514 -12.63 32.43 24.84
N SER A 515 -12.94 32.06 23.59
CA SER A 515 -12.22 31.02 22.88
C SER A 515 -12.04 31.35 21.41
N VAL A 516 -10.84 31.11 20.89
CA VAL A 516 -10.47 31.25 19.48
C VAL A 516 -9.70 30.00 19.06
N ASN A 517 -10.08 29.41 17.93
CA ASN A 517 -9.42 28.20 17.43
C ASN A 517 -9.34 28.17 15.90
N TRP A 518 -8.14 27.95 15.37
CA TRP A 518 -7.94 27.75 13.93
C TRP A 518 -8.45 26.38 13.50
N SER A 519 -9.07 26.32 12.33
CA SER A 519 -9.33 25.04 11.66
C SER A 519 -8.01 24.37 11.28
N PRO A 520 -7.96 23.02 11.22
CA PRO A 520 -6.75 22.27 10.91
C PRO A 520 -6.11 22.60 9.56
N ASP A 521 -6.86 23.17 8.62
CA ASP A 521 -6.36 23.59 7.29
C ASP A 521 -5.85 25.05 7.25
N ALA A 522 -5.83 25.75 8.39
CA ALA A 522 -5.44 27.15 8.57
C ALA A 522 -6.29 28.17 7.77
N LYS A 523 -7.50 27.81 7.34
CA LYS A 523 -8.38 28.68 6.55
C LYS A 523 -9.54 29.29 7.31
N ASN A 524 -9.97 28.68 8.40
CA ASN A 524 -11.10 29.14 9.18
C ASN A 524 -10.70 29.34 10.64
N ILE A 525 -11.43 30.21 11.32
CA ILE A 525 -11.24 30.53 12.73
C ILE A 525 -12.61 30.45 13.37
N ALA A 526 -12.78 29.55 14.33
CA ALA A 526 -13.97 29.50 15.17
C ALA A 526 -13.72 30.39 16.40
N ILE A 527 -14.70 31.19 16.76
CA ILE A 527 -14.71 31.97 17.99
C ILE A 527 -15.97 31.65 18.82
N GLY A 528 -15.80 31.61 20.14
CA GLY A 528 -16.87 31.42 21.10
C GLY A 528 -16.83 32.51 22.15
N GLY A 529 -17.97 33.10 22.46
CA GLY A 529 -18.03 34.24 23.35
C GLY A 529 -19.43 34.61 23.83
N VAL A 530 -19.57 35.87 24.21
CA VAL A 530 -20.84 36.56 24.43
C VAL A 530 -20.83 37.77 23.51
N PRO A 531 -21.75 37.85 22.53
CA PRO A 531 -21.78 38.93 21.56
C PRO A 531 -22.58 40.15 22.07
N ASP A 532 -22.36 41.31 21.43
CA ASP A 532 -23.30 42.44 21.44
C ASP A 532 -24.27 42.36 20.23
N ALA A 533 -25.19 43.32 20.12
CA ALA A 533 -26.23 43.30 19.08
C ALA A 533 -25.64 43.24 17.65
N GLY A 534 -25.94 42.17 16.91
CA GLY A 534 -25.50 41.95 15.52
C GLY A 534 -24.48 40.81 15.34
N HIS A 535 -24.03 40.22 16.45
CA HIS A 535 -23.14 39.07 16.51
C HIS A 535 -23.83 37.88 17.19
N GLU A 536 -23.24 36.69 17.06
CA GLU A 536 -23.76 35.45 17.64
C GLU A 536 -22.68 34.75 18.50
N GLU A 537 -23.08 33.92 19.46
CA GLU A 537 -22.17 33.36 20.49
C GLU A 537 -21.10 32.43 19.90
N LEU A 538 -21.43 31.77 18.79
CA LEU A 538 -20.49 30.99 17.99
C LEU A 538 -20.41 31.59 16.59
N GLU A 539 -19.23 32.01 16.16
CA GLU A 539 -18.98 32.49 14.80
C GLU A 539 -17.77 31.80 14.18
N VAL A 540 -17.82 31.58 12.87
CA VAL A 540 -16.70 31.07 12.08
C VAL A 540 -16.32 32.09 11.00
N TYR A 541 -15.05 32.44 10.96
CA TYR A 541 -14.45 33.38 10.01
C TYR A 541 -13.54 32.65 9.03
N TYR A 542 -13.70 32.93 7.74
CA TYR A 542 -12.75 32.52 6.71
C TYR A 542 -11.59 33.51 6.63
N PHE A 543 -10.36 33.01 6.62
CA PHE A 543 -9.12 33.77 6.48
C PHE A 543 -8.42 33.43 5.16
N ASN A 544 -8.17 34.44 4.34
CA ASN A 544 -7.52 34.28 3.04
C ASN A 544 -6.01 34.57 3.04
N GLY A 545 -5.41 34.82 4.22
CA GLY A 545 -4.02 35.24 4.36
C GLY A 545 -3.82 36.73 4.63
N SER A 546 -4.83 37.58 4.36
CA SER A 546 -4.76 39.03 4.57
C SER A 546 -6.01 39.65 5.21
N SER A 547 -7.17 39.00 5.12
CA SER A 547 -8.44 39.47 5.69
C SER A 547 -9.27 38.32 6.22
N ILE A 548 -10.17 38.62 7.15
CA ILE A 548 -11.18 37.71 7.66
C ILE A 548 -12.59 38.11 7.21
N SER A 549 -13.48 37.14 7.05
CA SER A 549 -14.91 37.36 6.77
C SER A 549 -15.76 36.29 7.44
N ARG A 550 -16.84 36.68 8.14
CA ARG A 550 -17.76 35.73 8.78
C ARG A 550 -18.47 34.86 7.74
N VAL A 551 -18.39 33.54 7.90
CA VAL A 551 -18.96 32.57 6.96
C VAL A 551 -20.05 31.68 7.57
N ALA A 552 -20.04 31.46 8.89
CA ALA A 552 -21.08 30.73 9.60
C ALA A 552 -21.23 31.25 11.03
N TYR A 553 -22.37 30.99 11.64
CA TYR A 553 -22.66 31.36 13.02
C TYR A 553 -23.79 30.50 13.61
N VAL A 554 -23.90 30.48 14.93
CA VAL A 554 -25.00 29.84 15.68
C VAL A 554 -25.39 30.74 16.85
N ASP A 555 -26.69 31.00 16.97
CA ASP A 555 -27.31 31.56 18.17
C ASP A 555 -27.41 30.45 19.22
N TYR A 556 -26.54 30.50 20.24
CA TYR A 556 -26.51 29.55 21.35
C TYR A 556 -27.33 30.08 22.55
N GLY A 557 -27.78 31.33 22.47
CA GLY A 557 -28.64 31.99 23.43
C GLY A 557 -28.00 32.38 24.76
N SER A 558 -26.71 32.10 24.99
CA SER A 558 -26.01 32.50 26.21
C SER A 558 -24.47 32.55 26.12
N TYR A 559 -23.67 31.74 26.83
CA TYR A 559 -22.20 31.88 26.87
C TYR A 559 -21.52 30.67 26.22
N VAL A 560 -20.69 30.88 25.20
CA VAL A 560 -19.78 29.84 24.69
C VAL A 560 -18.37 30.09 25.26
N TYR A 561 -17.92 29.23 26.17
CA TYR A 561 -16.61 29.38 26.83
C TYR A 561 -15.48 28.69 26.07
N SER A 562 -15.77 27.65 25.29
CA SER A 562 -14.76 26.86 24.60
C SER A 562 -15.24 26.43 23.21
N VAL A 563 -14.37 26.57 22.21
CA VAL A 563 -14.58 26.04 20.86
C VAL A 563 -13.35 25.26 20.42
N ASN A 564 -13.55 24.12 19.77
CA ASN A 564 -12.43 23.30 19.32
C ASN A 564 -12.77 22.49 18.06
N TRP A 565 -11.94 22.65 17.02
CA TRP A 565 -12.07 21.88 15.79
C TRP A 565 -11.61 20.44 16.02
N ASN A 566 -12.37 19.49 15.48
CA ASN A 566 -11.85 18.16 15.23
C ASN A 566 -10.78 18.25 14.12
N LEU A 567 -9.73 17.43 14.21
CA LEU A 567 -8.64 17.40 13.23
C LEU A 567 -9.10 17.04 11.81
N ASN A 568 -10.29 16.46 11.68
CA ASN A 568 -10.92 16.24 10.38
C ASN A 568 -11.33 17.54 9.65
N GLY A 569 -11.33 18.69 10.32
CA GLY A 569 -11.65 20.01 9.77
C GLY A 569 -13.11 20.23 9.40
N ARG A 570 -13.99 19.25 9.66
CA ARG A 570 -15.44 19.31 9.38
C ARG A 570 -16.29 19.37 10.64
N ASP A 571 -15.79 18.90 11.78
CA ASP A 571 -16.56 18.86 13.02
C ASP A 571 -15.99 19.87 14.02
N LEU A 572 -16.87 20.59 14.71
CA LEU A 572 -16.54 21.64 15.67
C LEU A 572 -17.30 21.36 16.96
N ALA A 573 -16.60 21.18 18.08
CA ALA A 573 -17.22 21.05 19.39
C ALA A 573 -17.23 22.40 20.09
N ILE A 574 -18.32 22.69 20.81
CA ILE A 574 -18.43 23.83 21.70
C ILE A 574 -18.81 23.39 23.12
N GLY A 575 -18.41 24.20 24.09
CA GLY A 575 -18.77 24.06 25.49
C GLY A 575 -19.14 25.40 26.12
N GLY A 576 -20.22 25.43 26.89
CA GLY A 576 -20.75 26.69 27.42
C GLY A 576 -21.72 26.58 28.59
N PHE A 577 -22.39 27.70 28.85
CA PHE A 577 -23.62 27.79 29.64
C PHE A 577 -24.76 28.04 28.65
N PRO A 578 -25.68 27.09 28.40
CA PRO A 578 -26.62 27.15 27.30
C PRO A 578 -27.82 28.08 27.55
N GLY A 579 -28.34 28.67 26.46
CA GLY A 579 -29.68 29.25 26.43
C GLY A 579 -30.79 28.18 26.37
N ALA A 580 -32.05 28.61 26.43
CA ALA A 580 -33.18 27.69 26.38
C ALA A 580 -33.22 26.91 25.04
N GLY A 581 -33.17 25.58 25.12
CA GLY A 581 -33.20 24.70 23.94
C GLY A 581 -31.82 24.21 23.45
N HIS A 582 -30.75 24.64 24.13
CA HIS A 582 -29.38 24.18 23.90
C HIS A 582 -28.88 23.32 25.06
N GLU A 583 -27.82 22.54 24.82
CA GLU A 583 -27.13 21.77 25.85
C GLU A 583 -25.71 22.31 26.08
N GLU A 584 -25.09 21.99 27.22
CA GLU A 584 -23.75 22.49 27.56
C GLU A 584 -22.66 22.02 26.59
N ILE A 585 -22.83 20.84 25.98
CA ILE A 585 -21.94 20.30 24.95
C ILE A 585 -22.72 20.19 23.64
N GLU A 586 -22.22 20.84 22.59
CA GLU A 586 -22.77 20.70 21.24
C GLU A 586 -21.65 20.48 20.22
N VAL A 587 -21.90 19.60 19.25
CA VAL A 587 -21.00 19.30 18.14
C VAL A 587 -21.71 19.66 16.84
N TYR A 588 -21.05 20.50 16.04
CA TYR A 588 -21.55 21.00 14.77
C TYR A 588 -20.73 20.43 13.61
N SER A 589 -21.42 20.11 12.52
CA SER A 589 -20.80 19.95 11.21
C SER A 589 -20.61 21.32 10.57
N PHE A 590 -19.42 21.61 10.09
CA PHE A 590 -19.09 22.78 9.30
C PHE A 590 -18.90 22.41 7.83
N ALA A 591 -19.66 23.04 6.95
CA ALA A 591 -19.57 22.86 5.50
C ALA A 591 -19.42 24.22 4.80
N ASN A 592 -18.21 24.77 4.83
CA ASN A 592 -17.79 26.08 4.27
C ASN A 592 -18.50 27.31 4.85
N SER A 593 -19.83 27.35 4.83
CA SER A 593 -20.63 28.52 5.23
C SER A 593 -21.85 28.15 6.08
N THR A 594 -21.93 26.92 6.58
CA THR A 594 -23.06 26.47 7.40
C THR A 594 -22.55 25.63 8.55
N LEU A 595 -23.10 25.88 9.74
CA LEU A 595 -22.97 25.02 10.91
C LEU A 595 -24.29 24.28 11.13
N SER A 596 -24.23 22.96 11.21
CA SER A 596 -25.38 22.09 11.45
C SER A 596 -25.16 21.25 12.69
N LEU A 597 -26.04 21.36 13.69
CA LEU A 597 -25.94 20.58 14.92
C LEU A 597 -25.99 19.07 14.60
N LYS A 598 -24.97 18.33 15.02
CA LYS A 598 -24.84 16.87 14.85
C LYS A 598 -25.24 16.11 16.10
N ALA A 599 -24.71 16.54 17.24
CA ALA A 599 -24.94 15.91 18.52
C ALA A 599 -24.89 16.94 19.64
N SER A 600 -25.64 16.68 20.70
CA SER A 600 -25.60 17.46 21.93
C SER A 600 -25.66 16.53 23.13
N GLN A 601 -25.12 16.98 24.27
CA GLN A 601 -25.09 16.20 25.50
C GLN A 601 -25.26 17.12 26.71
N ASN A 602 -26.19 16.76 27.59
CA ASN A 602 -26.35 17.42 28.87
C ASN A 602 -25.18 17.05 29.77
N TYR A 603 -24.59 18.07 30.40
CA TYR A 603 -23.49 17.93 31.35
C TYR A 603 -23.88 18.46 32.73
N GLY A 604 -24.60 19.58 32.81
CA GLY A 604 -25.01 20.17 34.08
C GLY A 604 -25.27 21.67 34.04
N THR A 605 -24.23 22.50 34.23
CA THR A 605 -24.39 23.96 34.25
C THR A 605 -23.28 24.70 33.52
N PHE A 606 -22.03 24.63 33.99
CA PHE A 606 -20.93 25.41 33.40
C PHE A 606 -19.91 24.49 32.77
N LEU A 607 -19.74 24.58 31.44
CA LEU A 607 -18.67 23.88 30.76
C LEU A 607 -17.62 24.85 30.21
N TYR A 608 -16.39 24.76 30.73
CA TYR A 608 -15.33 25.72 30.42
C TYR A 608 -14.33 25.23 29.37
N SER A 609 -14.25 23.92 29.13
CA SER A 609 -13.27 23.36 28.21
C SER A 609 -13.81 22.16 27.44
N VAL A 610 -13.60 22.17 26.13
CA VAL A 610 -13.76 21.01 25.24
C VAL A 610 -12.48 20.85 24.41
N ASN A 611 -11.97 19.62 24.28
CA ASN A 611 -10.76 19.36 23.50
C ASN A 611 -10.79 17.97 22.87
N TRP A 612 -10.67 17.92 21.55
CA TRP A 612 -10.62 16.67 20.79
C TRP A 612 -9.30 15.93 21.04
N SER A 613 -9.36 14.61 21.12
CA SER A 613 -8.15 13.77 21.08
C SER A 613 -7.44 13.91 19.72
N PRO A 614 -6.11 13.69 19.65
CA PRO A 614 -5.35 13.81 18.41
C PRO A 614 -5.79 12.88 17.26
N ASP A 615 -6.53 11.82 17.54
CA ASP A 615 -7.12 10.94 16.52
C ASP A 615 -8.55 11.35 16.11
N GLY A 616 -9.11 12.40 16.74
CA GLY A 616 -10.46 12.91 16.49
C GLY A 616 -11.60 12.02 17.00
N LYS A 617 -11.33 10.96 17.77
CA LYS A 617 -12.34 9.97 18.19
C LYS A 617 -12.95 10.22 19.56
N TYR A 618 -12.24 10.96 20.42
CA TYR A 618 -12.66 11.26 21.77
C TYR A 618 -12.74 12.76 22.00
N LEU A 619 -13.69 13.19 22.81
CA LEU A 619 -13.80 14.56 23.28
C LEU A 619 -13.60 14.59 24.79
N GLY A 620 -12.51 15.20 25.24
CA GLY A 620 -12.29 15.51 26.65
C GLY A 620 -12.98 16.80 27.00
N ILE A 621 -13.65 16.84 28.16
CA ILE A 621 -14.40 18.00 28.62
C ILE A 621 -14.08 18.32 30.10
N GLY A 622 -14.25 19.59 30.46
CA GLY A 622 -14.02 20.09 31.82
C GLY A 622 -14.99 21.21 32.20
N GLY A 623 -15.58 21.11 33.39
CA GLY A 623 -16.61 22.06 33.83
C GLY A 623 -16.77 22.18 35.35
N ARG A 624 -17.94 22.69 35.74
CA ARG A 624 -18.38 22.93 37.11
C ARG A 624 -19.87 22.68 37.26
N LEU A 625 -20.26 22.18 38.44
CA LEU A 625 -21.63 21.81 38.80
C LEU A 625 -22.24 20.81 37.80
N PRO A 626 -21.62 19.62 37.64
CA PRO A 626 -22.16 18.56 36.81
C PRO A 626 -23.50 18.04 37.37
N ALA A 627 -24.33 17.46 36.49
CA ALA A 627 -25.55 16.78 36.90
C ALA A 627 -25.26 15.54 37.77
N VAL A 628 -26.27 14.97 38.43
CA VAL A 628 -26.13 13.93 39.49
C VAL A 628 -25.39 12.64 39.03
N SER A 629 -25.26 12.39 37.73
CA SER A 629 -24.54 11.25 37.15
C SER A 629 -23.22 11.59 36.44
N HIS A 630 -22.81 12.85 36.51
CA HIS A 630 -21.66 13.42 35.80
C HIS A 630 -20.59 13.87 36.81
N ASP A 631 -19.33 13.97 36.39
CA ASP A 631 -18.26 14.61 37.18
C ASP A 631 -17.61 15.78 36.43
N GLU A 632 -16.68 16.50 37.09
CA GLU A 632 -16.04 17.68 36.50
C GLU A 632 -15.16 17.37 35.27
N ILE A 633 -14.68 16.13 35.12
CA ILE A 633 -13.90 15.66 33.97
C ILE A 633 -14.62 14.50 33.31
N GLU A 634 -14.91 14.63 32.01
CA GLU A 634 -15.46 13.53 31.22
C GLU A 634 -14.74 13.35 29.90
N VAL A 635 -14.69 12.11 29.40
CA VAL A 635 -14.18 11.79 28.07
C VAL A 635 -15.24 10.98 27.33
N TYR A 636 -15.77 11.61 26.29
CA TYR A 636 -16.79 11.03 25.43
C TYR A 636 -16.17 10.35 24.22
N LYS A 637 -16.76 9.22 23.84
CA LYS A 637 -16.62 8.62 22.51
C LYS A 637 -17.91 8.90 21.73
N PHE A 638 -17.84 8.95 20.41
CA PHE A 638 -19.00 9.16 19.56
C PHE A 638 -19.51 7.84 18.95
N ASP A 639 -20.83 7.77 18.81
CA ASP A 639 -21.48 6.86 17.89
C ASP A 639 -21.53 7.51 16.52
N TYR A 640 -21.39 6.67 15.51
CA TYR A 640 -21.02 7.07 14.18
C TYR A 640 -22.05 6.49 13.21
N THR A 641 -22.64 7.36 12.39
CA THR A 641 -23.48 6.96 11.26
C THR A 641 -22.76 7.26 9.96
N PRO A 642 -22.97 6.46 8.92
CA PRO A 642 -22.55 6.83 7.56
C PRO A 642 -22.92 8.27 7.17
N ASP A 643 -21.98 9.07 6.64
CA ASP A 643 -22.28 10.43 6.17
C ASP A 643 -23.06 10.38 4.84
N ILE A 644 -24.37 10.65 4.93
CA ILE A 644 -25.30 10.66 3.80
C ILE A 644 -25.67 12.09 3.33
N SER A 645 -25.04 13.14 3.88
CA SER A 645 -25.56 14.52 3.78
C SER A 645 -25.16 15.29 2.52
N VAL A 646 -24.18 14.80 1.75
CA VAL A 646 -23.84 15.31 0.41
C VAL A 646 -23.77 14.12 -0.55
N GLN A 647 -24.92 13.69 -1.06
CA GLN A 647 -24.99 12.59 -2.03
C GLN A 647 -24.80 13.11 -3.44
N ALA A 648 -23.63 12.87 -4.04
CA ALA A 648 -23.57 12.70 -5.48
C ALA A 648 -24.23 11.36 -5.84
N LEU A 649 -24.70 11.23 -7.09
CA LEU A 649 -25.53 10.11 -7.57
C LEU A 649 -24.97 8.69 -7.32
N THR A 650 -23.71 8.54 -6.92
CA THR A 650 -23.05 7.26 -6.60
C THR A 650 -21.88 7.49 -5.62
N ASN A 651 -22.11 7.77 -4.33
CA ASN A 651 -21.08 7.76 -3.27
C ASN A 651 -20.52 6.32 -3.09
N SER A 652 -19.96 5.78 -4.16
CA SER A 652 -19.74 4.37 -4.39
C SER A 652 -18.33 4.18 -4.93
N LEU A 653 -17.77 3.01 -4.68
CA LEU A 653 -16.64 2.52 -5.47
C LEU A 653 -17.20 2.03 -6.81
N VAL A 654 -16.92 2.75 -7.89
CA VAL A 654 -17.36 2.40 -9.24
C VAL A 654 -16.25 1.66 -9.97
N LEU A 655 -16.51 0.40 -10.27
CA LEU A 655 -15.62 -0.51 -10.98
C LEU A 655 -16.01 -0.52 -12.46
N GLY A 656 -15.24 0.18 -13.30
CA GLY A 656 -15.45 0.23 -14.74
C GLY A 656 -16.30 1.40 -15.24
N ASN A 657 -16.43 1.45 -16.57
CA ASN A 657 -17.33 2.34 -17.28
C ASN A 657 -17.76 1.77 -18.65
N SER A 658 -18.91 1.12 -18.68
CA SER A 658 -19.47 0.42 -19.84
C SER A 658 -19.68 1.31 -21.06
N THR A 659 -19.83 2.62 -20.86
CA THR A 659 -19.98 3.58 -21.96
C THR A 659 -18.70 3.81 -22.77
N LEU A 660 -17.53 3.43 -22.23
CA LEU A 660 -16.23 3.59 -22.89
C LEU A 660 -15.78 2.35 -23.67
N GLY A 661 -16.58 1.27 -23.65
CA GLY A 661 -16.24 0.00 -24.31
C GLY A 661 -15.27 -0.87 -23.51
N SER A 662 -15.14 -2.14 -23.91
CA SER A 662 -14.46 -3.20 -23.15
C SER A 662 -12.96 -3.01 -22.91
N ASN A 663 -12.30 -2.11 -23.64
CA ASN A 663 -10.89 -1.75 -23.38
C ASN A 663 -10.72 -0.95 -22.08
N ASN A 664 -11.81 -0.38 -21.55
CA ASN A 664 -11.81 0.44 -20.34
C ASN A 664 -12.45 -0.30 -19.14
N ASP A 665 -12.74 -1.59 -19.29
CA ASP A 665 -13.24 -2.42 -18.20
C ASP A 665 -12.13 -2.66 -17.17
N LEU A 666 -12.53 -2.70 -15.90
CA LEU A 666 -11.65 -2.90 -14.76
C LEU A 666 -11.75 -4.35 -14.28
N SER A 667 -10.61 -5.04 -14.16
CA SER A 667 -10.56 -6.33 -13.49
C SER A 667 -10.46 -6.15 -11.97
N THR A 668 -11.32 -6.80 -11.17
CA THR A 668 -11.27 -6.71 -9.70
C THR A 668 -11.17 -8.10 -9.10
N TYR A 669 -10.19 -8.32 -8.21
CA TYR A 669 -9.89 -9.63 -7.63
C TYR A 669 -10.02 -9.61 -6.11
N ILE A 670 -10.90 -10.46 -5.58
CA ILE A 670 -10.95 -10.81 -4.15
C ILE A 670 -10.12 -12.09 -3.99
N LEU A 671 -8.90 -11.96 -3.48
CA LEU A 671 -7.93 -13.06 -3.42
C LEU A 671 -8.35 -14.16 -2.43
N SER A 672 -7.67 -15.30 -2.50
CA SER A 672 -7.98 -16.46 -1.66
C SER A 672 -7.86 -16.11 -0.17
N GLY A 673 -8.89 -16.41 0.62
CA GLY A 673 -8.96 -16.07 2.04
C GLY A 673 -9.28 -14.61 2.35
N ALA A 674 -9.36 -13.74 1.34
CA ALA A 674 -9.64 -12.32 1.55
C ALA A 674 -11.08 -12.06 1.99
N ARG A 675 -11.25 -11.16 2.95
CA ARG A 675 -12.54 -10.70 3.46
C ARG A 675 -12.63 -9.20 3.29
N VAL A 676 -13.53 -8.76 2.41
CA VAL A 676 -13.79 -7.34 2.19
C VAL A 676 -14.96 -6.91 3.07
N HIS A 677 -14.71 -6.12 4.10
CA HIS A 677 -15.72 -5.52 4.95
C HIS A 677 -16.25 -4.26 4.26
N LEU A 678 -17.43 -4.35 3.65
CA LEU A 678 -18.06 -3.26 2.90
C LEU A 678 -19.01 -2.46 3.79
N ASN A 679 -18.68 -1.18 3.88
CA ASN A 679 -19.39 -0.09 4.52
C ASN A 679 -19.85 0.88 3.42
N GLY A 680 -20.94 0.58 2.72
CA GLY A 680 -21.47 1.43 1.65
C GLY A 680 -21.68 0.71 0.33
N GLU A 681 -21.52 1.42 -0.80
CA GLU A 681 -21.92 0.93 -2.11
C GLU A 681 -20.73 0.62 -3.02
N ILE A 682 -20.71 -0.58 -3.61
CA ILE A 682 -19.88 -0.90 -4.78
C ILE A 682 -20.78 -0.95 -6.01
N LEU A 683 -20.39 -0.25 -7.07
CA LEU A 683 -21.08 -0.27 -8.36
C LEU A 683 -20.17 -0.89 -9.43
N CYS A 684 -20.56 -2.03 -9.98
CA CYS A 684 -19.90 -2.64 -11.12
C CYS A 684 -20.55 -2.15 -12.41
N ASP A 685 -19.77 -1.50 -13.27
CA ASP A 685 -20.22 -0.91 -14.54
C ASP A 685 -19.22 -1.23 -15.67
N ASN A 686 -18.83 -2.49 -15.80
CA ASN A 686 -18.09 -3.00 -16.96
C ASN A 686 -19.05 -3.33 -18.13
N THR A 687 -18.52 -3.48 -19.34
CA THR A 687 -19.33 -3.90 -20.49
C THR A 687 -19.87 -5.34 -20.38
N ALA A 688 -21.01 -5.60 -21.00
CA ALA A 688 -21.61 -6.93 -21.06
C ALA A 688 -20.68 -7.90 -21.81
N ASN A 689 -20.56 -9.15 -21.33
CA ASN A 689 -19.63 -10.18 -21.84
C ASN A 689 -18.12 -9.88 -21.66
N SER A 690 -17.76 -8.93 -20.80
CA SER A 690 -16.35 -8.72 -20.46
C SER A 690 -15.77 -9.93 -19.72
N GLN A 691 -14.49 -10.25 -19.97
CA GLN A 691 -13.73 -11.14 -19.07
C GLN A 691 -13.22 -10.41 -17.83
N ASP A 692 -13.21 -9.07 -17.87
CA ASP A 692 -12.83 -8.21 -16.76
C ASP A 692 -14.06 -8.00 -15.86
N ASN A 693 -14.08 -8.66 -14.70
CA ASN A 693 -15.24 -8.75 -13.81
C ASN A 693 -14.83 -8.64 -12.34
N LEU A 694 -15.83 -8.66 -11.44
CA LEU A 694 -15.61 -8.92 -10.02
C LEU A 694 -15.35 -10.43 -9.84
N ASN A 695 -14.11 -10.78 -9.50
CA ASN A 695 -13.59 -12.14 -9.49
C ASN A 695 -13.27 -12.58 -8.06
N PHE A 696 -13.87 -13.69 -7.60
CA PHE A 696 -13.54 -14.32 -6.32
C PHE A 696 -12.58 -15.49 -6.56
N ALA A 697 -11.37 -15.41 -6.01
CA ALA A 697 -10.33 -16.40 -6.27
C ALA A 697 -10.59 -17.76 -5.59
N SER A 698 -11.45 -17.81 -4.56
CA SER A 698 -11.74 -19.06 -3.84
C SER A 698 -13.09 -19.02 -3.09
N ARG A 699 -13.51 -20.16 -2.52
CA ARG A 699 -14.65 -20.24 -1.57
C ARG A 699 -14.43 -19.51 -0.26
N SER A 700 -13.17 -19.29 0.12
CA SER A 700 -12.80 -18.59 1.36
C SER A 700 -12.79 -17.07 1.22
N SER A 701 -12.98 -16.57 0.00
CA SER A 701 -13.03 -15.15 -0.35
C SER A 701 -14.47 -14.62 -0.17
N SER A 702 -14.65 -13.51 0.54
CA SER A 702 -15.98 -12.93 0.79
C SER A 702 -15.98 -11.40 0.74
N ILE A 703 -17.14 -10.82 0.44
CA ILE A 703 -17.47 -9.43 0.76
C ILE A 703 -18.53 -9.49 1.86
N ASN A 704 -18.31 -8.87 3.01
CA ASN A 704 -19.27 -8.78 4.10
C ASN A 704 -19.96 -7.41 4.04
N LEU A 705 -21.28 -7.39 4.22
CA LEU A 705 -22.07 -6.16 4.25
C LEU A 705 -22.29 -5.78 5.71
N GLU A 706 -21.46 -4.87 6.20
CA GLU A 706 -21.38 -4.57 7.64
C GLU A 706 -22.50 -3.63 8.09
N GLU A 707 -22.95 -2.72 7.23
CA GLU A 707 -24.01 -1.73 7.56
C GLU A 707 -25.31 -1.96 6.78
N PRO A 708 -26.50 -1.58 7.32
CA PRO A 708 -27.79 -1.72 6.63
C PRO A 708 -27.88 -1.01 5.29
N ILE A 709 -27.03 -0.02 5.05
CA ILE A 709 -26.96 0.71 3.78
C ILE A 709 -25.98 0.11 2.77
N SER A 710 -25.25 -0.95 3.16
CA SER A 710 -24.21 -1.55 2.33
C SER A 710 -24.82 -2.32 1.16
N LYS A 711 -24.37 -2.02 -0.06
CA LYS A 711 -24.99 -2.47 -1.30
C LYS A 711 -23.94 -2.81 -2.34
N ILE A 712 -24.26 -3.79 -3.19
CA ILE A 712 -23.50 -4.06 -4.40
C ILE A 712 -24.48 -3.97 -5.57
N LYS A 713 -24.19 -3.08 -6.52
CA LYS A 713 -24.98 -2.87 -7.71
C LYS A 713 -24.18 -3.31 -8.94
N ILE A 714 -24.85 -4.02 -9.84
CA ILE A 714 -24.23 -4.54 -11.06
C ILE A 714 -25.02 -4.00 -12.25
N ILE A 715 -24.35 -3.26 -13.13
CA ILE A 715 -24.95 -2.60 -14.29
C ILE A 715 -24.27 -3.13 -15.53
N ASN A 716 -25.06 -3.66 -16.48
CA ASN A 716 -24.60 -4.12 -17.79
C ASN A 716 -23.46 -5.16 -17.73
N ASN A 717 -23.23 -5.80 -16.58
CA ASN A 717 -22.19 -6.81 -16.41
C ASN A 717 -22.85 -8.19 -16.32
N GLU A 718 -22.44 -9.11 -17.20
CA GLU A 718 -23.01 -10.46 -17.33
C GLU A 718 -22.33 -11.51 -16.41
N GLY A 719 -21.36 -11.14 -15.57
CA GLY A 719 -20.64 -12.12 -14.76
C GLY A 719 -20.00 -11.59 -13.48
N ILE A 720 -20.42 -12.15 -12.34
CA ILE A 720 -19.51 -12.36 -11.20
C ILE A 720 -18.88 -13.74 -11.42
N SER A 721 -17.55 -13.82 -11.47
CA SER A 721 -16.85 -15.08 -11.68
C SER A 721 -16.25 -15.62 -10.36
N GLY A 722 -16.15 -16.94 -10.23
CA GLY A 722 -15.65 -17.60 -9.00
C GLY A 722 -16.62 -17.57 -7.81
N TRP A 723 -17.83 -17.02 -7.99
CA TRP A 723 -18.84 -16.92 -6.96
C TRP A 723 -19.48 -18.29 -6.65
N ASN A 724 -19.54 -18.67 -5.38
CA ASN A 724 -20.21 -19.89 -4.89
C ASN A 724 -21.08 -19.57 -3.66
N GLN A 725 -21.93 -20.51 -3.26
CA GLN A 725 -22.87 -20.34 -2.15
C GLN A 725 -22.23 -20.04 -0.79
N GLU A 726 -20.91 -20.19 -0.59
CA GLU A 726 -20.19 -19.82 0.65
C GLU A 726 -19.44 -18.48 0.58
N SER A 727 -19.28 -17.91 -0.62
CA SER A 727 -18.80 -16.52 -0.84
C SER A 727 -19.84 -15.47 -0.40
N ILE A 728 -20.66 -15.83 0.60
CA ILE A 728 -21.86 -15.16 1.08
C ILE A 728 -21.50 -13.76 1.54
N LEU A 729 -22.25 -12.79 0.99
CA LEU A 729 -22.52 -11.50 1.60
C LEU A 729 -23.08 -11.74 3.00
N ARG A 730 -22.19 -11.82 3.99
CA ARG A 730 -22.59 -11.88 5.40
C ARG A 730 -23.13 -10.50 5.74
N ALA A 731 -24.45 -10.37 5.74
CA ALA A 731 -25.13 -9.21 6.28
C ALA A 731 -25.49 -9.53 7.74
N GLU A 732 -24.97 -8.76 8.70
CA GLU A 732 -25.41 -8.88 10.10
C GLU A 732 -26.89 -8.45 10.28
N ASN A 733 -27.46 -7.77 9.27
CA ASN A 733 -28.86 -7.35 9.20
C ASN A 733 -29.46 -7.62 7.80
N PRO A 734 -30.15 -8.76 7.57
CA PRO A 734 -30.58 -9.21 6.23
C PRO A 734 -31.71 -8.38 5.58
N SER A 735 -32.34 -7.47 6.33
CA SER A 735 -33.56 -6.75 5.91
C SER A 735 -33.35 -5.63 4.88
N ASN A 736 -32.11 -5.21 4.60
CA ASN A 736 -31.84 -4.05 3.71
C ASN A 736 -30.76 -4.30 2.63
N ALA A 737 -30.20 -5.51 2.54
CA ALA A 737 -29.18 -5.84 1.55
C ALA A 737 -29.80 -6.11 0.17
N TRP A 738 -29.54 -5.25 -0.82
CA TRP A 738 -30.05 -5.40 -2.18
C TRP A 738 -28.89 -5.61 -3.16
N ILE A 739 -28.98 -6.67 -3.96
CA ILE A 739 -28.30 -6.76 -5.26
C ILE A 739 -29.36 -6.38 -6.30
N THR A 740 -29.03 -5.55 -7.29
CA THR A 740 -29.95 -5.26 -8.40
C THR A 740 -29.22 -5.55 -9.70
N ASP A 741 -29.78 -6.44 -10.51
CA ASP A 741 -29.39 -6.67 -11.89
C ASP A 741 -30.49 -6.08 -12.79
N ASN A 742 -30.10 -5.17 -13.69
CA ASN A 742 -31.02 -4.52 -14.64
C ASN A 742 -31.17 -5.30 -15.95
N THR A 743 -30.54 -6.47 -16.09
CA THR A 743 -30.67 -7.33 -17.26
C THR A 743 -31.57 -8.53 -16.97
N THR A 744 -32.66 -8.65 -17.72
CA THR A 744 -33.59 -9.78 -17.67
C THR A 744 -32.92 -11.07 -18.19
N TYR A 745 -32.06 -11.68 -17.38
CA TYR A 745 -31.64 -13.08 -17.50
C TYR A 745 -31.38 -13.67 -16.11
N GLY A 746 -32.44 -14.19 -15.51
CA GLY A 746 -32.43 -15.37 -14.64
C GLY A 746 -31.27 -15.56 -13.65
N TYR A 747 -31.04 -14.61 -12.75
CA TYR A 747 -30.39 -14.88 -11.47
C TYR A 747 -31.18 -14.19 -10.35
N GLY A 748 -31.69 -14.99 -9.42
CA GLY A 748 -32.63 -14.55 -8.39
C GLY A 748 -31.99 -13.63 -7.36
N ILE A 749 -32.71 -12.57 -6.99
CA ILE A 749 -32.39 -11.69 -5.88
C ILE A 749 -33.69 -11.40 -5.10
N GLY A 750 -33.56 -11.28 -3.78
CA GLY A 750 -34.64 -11.28 -2.79
C GLY A 750 -35.64 -10.12 -2.84
N GLU A 751 -36.79 -10.41 -2.21
CA GLU A 751 -37.93 -9.58 -1.81
C GLU A 751 -38.41 -8.49 -2.78
N THR A 752 -39.48 -8.81 -3.52
CA THR A 752 -40.46 -7.80 -3.93
C THR A 752 -41.85 -8.22 -3.46
N ASP A 753 -42.49 -7.34 -2.71
CA ASP A 753 -43.87 -7.41 -2.26
C ASP A 753 -44.79 -7.36 -3.51
N LEU A 754 -45.28 -8.51 -3.97
CA LEU A 754 -46.15 -8.60 -5.16
C LEU A 754 -47.44 -9.34 -4.80
N THR A 755 -48.41 -8.58 -4.29
CA THR A 755 -49.82 -8.94 -4.39
C THR A 755 -50.27 -8.89 -5.86
N ALA A 756 -50.05 -9.98 -6.63
CA ALA A 756 -50.96 -10.48 -7.67
C ALA A 756 -50.27 -11.50 -8.59
N ASN A 757 -50.88 -12.69 -8.65
CA ASN A 757 -50.96 -13.63 -9.77
C ASN A 757 -49.74 -13.78 -10.70
N LEU A 758 -49.09 -14.94 -10.58
CA LEU A 758 -48.11 -15.62 -11.47
C LEU A 758 -46.68 -15.63 -10.95
N VAL A 759 -46.38 -16.65 -10.13
CA VAL A 759 -45.01 -17.06 -9.82
C VAL A 759 -44.67 -18.27 -10.69
N TYR A 760 -43.69 -18.13 -11.59
CA TYR A 760 -43.06 -19.23 -12.31
C TYR A 760 -41.61 -19.37 -11.83
N ASN A 761 -41.15 -20.61 -11.62
CA ASN A 761 -39.76 -20.98 -11.31
C ASN A 761 -39.14 -20.22 -10.13
N ASN A 762 -39.48 -20.59 -8.90
CA ASN A 762 -38.83 -20.05 -7.70
C ASN A 762 -38.21 -21.21 -6.88
N SER A 763 -36.94 -21.05 -6.50
CA SER A 763 -36.11 -22.14 -5.97
C SER A 763 -35.91 -22.12 -4.46
N ASN A 764 -36.40 -21.12 -3.70
CA ASN A 764 -36.36 -21.14 -2.22
C ASN A 764 -37.33 -20.11 -1.59
N ALA A 765 -38.63 -20.43 -1.49
CA ALA A 765 -39.58 -19.64 -0.70
C ALA A 765 -40.29 -20.51 0.35
N ILE A 766 -40.29 -20.06 1.62
CA ILE A 766 -41.19 -20.58 2.65
C ILE A 766 -42.55 -19.94 2.39
N VAL A 767 -43.57 -20.72 2.01
CA VAL A 767 -44.91 -20.20 1.73
C VAL A 767 -45.93 -20.80 2.69
N SER A 768 -46.60 -19.96 3.49
CA SER A 768 -47.82 -20.32 4.22
C SER A 768 -49.02 -20.02 3.33
N LEU A 769 -49.70 -21.05 2.83
CA LEU A 769 -50.90 -20.90 1.99
C LEU A 769 -52.10 -21.61 2.61
N GLU A 770 -53.26 -20.98 2.56
CA GLU A 770 -54.53 -21.57 3.02
C GLU A 770 -55.23 -22.46 1.96
N LYS A 771 -54.61 -22.73 0.80
CA LYS A 771 -55.23 -23.49 -0.32
C LYS A 771 -54.26 -24.42 -1.06
N GLU A 772 -54.85 -25.35 -1.84
CA GLU A 772 -54.23 -26.46 -2.57
C GLU A 772 -53.08 -26.05 -3.51
N VAL A 773 -52.01 -26.86 -3.53
CA VAL A 773 -50.74 -26.58 -4.23
C VAL A 773 -50.47 -27.64 -5.29
N VAL A 774 -50.27 -27.24 -6.54
CA VAL A 774 -50.23 -28.16 -7.70
C VAL A 774 -48.81 -28.43 -8.23
N TYR A 775 -47.84 -27.53 -8.01
CA TYR A 775 -46.43 -27.72 -8.41
C TYR A 775 -45.47 -27.00 -7.46
N VAL A 776 -44.51 -27.73 -6.87
CA VAL A 776 -43.45 -27.16 -6.04
C VAL A 776 -42.15 -27.92 -6.24
N SER A 777 -41.02 -27.21 -6.34
CA SER A 777 -39.71 -27.83 -6.58
C SER A 777 -38.94 -28.14 -5.29
N ASN A 778 -39.07 -27.34 -4.23
CA ASN A 778 -38.56 -27.60 -2.88
C ASN A 778 -39.36 -26.79 -1.84
N ALA A 779 -40.38 -27.39 -1.22
CA ALA A 779 -41.08 -26.79 -0.08
C ALA A 779 -41.19 -27.75 1.10
N THR A 780 -41.05 -27.21 2.31
CA THR A 780 -41.56 -27.87 3.52
C THR A 780 -43.07 -27.66 3.55
N ILE A 781 -43.84 -28.69 3.17
CA ILE A 781 -45.31 -28.64 3.22
C ILE A 781 -45.75 -29.20 4.57
N ASN A 782 -46.30 -28.35 5.43
CA ASN A 782 -46.99 -28.80 6.63
C ASN A 782 -48.48 -28.96 6.32
N ASN A 783 -48.88 -30.07 5.69
CA ASN A 783 -50.29 -30.33 5.38
C ASN A 783 -50.63 -31.83 5.31
N ASN A 784 -51.89 -32.17 5.61
CA ASN A 784 -52.40 -33.55 5.76
C ASN A 784 -52.93 -34.20 4.45
N ASN A 785 -52.50 -33.76 3.25
CA ASN A 785 -53.02 -34.25 1.96
C ASN A 785 -51.95 -34.85 1.03
N LEU A 786 -52.41 -35.67 0.06
CA LEU A 786 -51.62 -36.43 -0.93
C LEU A 786 -50.77 -35.55 -1.87
N ILE A 787 -49.51 -35.97 -2.14
CA ILE A 787 -48.57 -35.32 -3.07
C ILE A 787 -48.31 -36.25 -4.27
N GLY A 788 -48.56 -35.77 -5.50
CA GLY A 788 -48.47 -36.59 -6.72
C GLY A 788 -47.23 -36.35 -7.60
N TYR A 789 -46.57 -35.19 -7.49
CA TYR A 789 -45.42 -34.78 -8.32
C TYR A 789 -44.53 -33.79 -7.56
N ASN A 790 -43.36 -34.22 -7.08
CA ASN A 790 -42.44 -33.38 -6.32
C ASN A 790 -40.99 -33.84 -6.54
N SER A 791 -40.02 -32.93 -6.43
CA SER A 791 -38.58 -33.18 -6.53
C SER A 791 -37.91 -33.50 -5.19
N SER A 792 -38.54 -33.21 -4.04
CA SER A 792 -38.05 -33.58 -2.70
C SER A 792 -39.21 -33.80 -1.72
N VAL A 793 -39.25 -34.93 -1.00
CA VAL A 793 -40.25 -35.23 0.05
C VAL A 793 -39.54 -35.69 1.34
N ILE A 794 -39.97 -35.17 2.50
CA ILE A 794 -39.62 -35.68 3.84
C ILE A 794 -40.86 -36.42 4.37
N ILE A 795 -40.79 -37.74 4.60
CA ILE A 795 -41.90 -38.51 5.20
C ILE A 795 -41.50 -39.02 6.58
N GLY A 796 -42.30 -38.68 7.60
CA GLY A 796 -42.38 -39.46 8.84
C GLY A 796 -43.43 -40.56 8.70
N HIS A 797 -42.98 -41.81 8.51
CA HIS A 797 -43.70 -43.10 8.55
C HIS A 797 -44.54 -43.62 7.35
N GLU A 798 -44.32 -44.93 7.11
CA GLU A 798 -45.20 -46.02 6.62
C GLU A 798 -46.02 -45.95 5.31
N GLN A 799 -45.75 -45.06 4.35
CA GLN A 799 -46.41 -45.17 3.02
C GLN A 799 -45.47 -45.13 1.81
N ALA A 800 -45.94 -45.75 0.72
CA ALA A 800 -45.18 -45.99 -0.50
C ALA A 800 -45.02 -44.72 -1.36
N ILE A 801 -43.79 -44.47 -1.81
CA ILE A 801 -43.43 -43.40 -2.74
C ILE A 801 -43.41 -43.99 -4.16
N ILE A 802 -44.03 -43.32 -5.13
CA ILE A 802 -44.06 -43.74 -6.53
C ILE A 802 -43.59 -42.57 -7.40
N ASN A 803 -42.60 -42.81 -8.28
CA ASN A 803 -42.06 -41.84 -9.25
C ASN A 803 -41.47 -40.54 -8.64
N ASN A 804 -40.40 -40.67 -7.84
CA ASN A 804 -39.69 -39.55 -7.21
C ASN A 804 -38.22 -39.48 -7.68
N SER A 805 -37.66 -38.27 -7.75
CA SER A 805 -36.27 -38.00 -8.13
C SER A 805 -35.29 -38.01 -6.95
N ASN A 806 -35.73 -37.68 -5.71
CA ASN A 806 -34.91 -37.77 -4.50
C ASN A 806 -35.77 -38.22 -3.29
N ALA A 807 -35.34 -39.26 -2.58
CA ALA A 807 -35.94 -39.70 -1.31
C ALA A 807 -34.86 -39.72 -0.21
N ILE A 808 -35.11 -39.02 0.91
CA ILE A 808 -34.33 -39.21 2.13
C ILE A 808 -34.96 -40.38 2.90
N ILE A 809 -34.25 -41.51 3.01
CA ILE A 809 -34.71 -42.71 3.73
C ILE A 809 -33.89 -42.84 5.01
N LEU A 810 -34.55 -42.77 6.18
CA LEU A 810 -33.95 -43.20 7.45
C LEU A 810 -33.91 -44.74 7.48
N LEU A 811 -32.72 -45.33 7.34
CA LEU A 811 -32.50 -46.78 7.31
C LEU A 811 -32.00 -47.29 8.66
N ASN A 812 -32.73 -48.21 9.29
CA ASN A 812 -32.33 -48.86 10.55
C ASN A 812 -31.70 -50.27 10.38
N ASP A 813 -31.55 -50.82 9.16
CA ASP A 813 -30.94 -52.14 8.93
C ASP A 813 -30.36 -52.33 7.50
N LYS A 814 -29.54 -53.39 7.31
CA LYS A 814 -28.86 -53.76 6.05
C LYS A 814 -29.83 -53.83 4.85
N VAL A 815 -29.67 -52.93 3.88
CA VAL A 815 -30.38 -52.97 2.60
C VAL A 815 -29.43 -53.39 1.49
N SER A 816 -29.76 -54.49 0.79
CA SER A 816 -29.13 -54.85 -0.49
C SER A 816 -29.85 -54.10 -1.61
N ILE A 817 -29.15 -53.23 -2.33
CA ILE A 817 -29.70 -52.42 -3.41
C ILE A 817 -29.22 -53.02 -4.74
N ALA A 818 -30.13 -53.65 -5.48
CA ALA A 818 -29.88 -54.06 -6.85
C ALA A 818 -30.21 -52.90 -7.79
N LEU A 819 -29.19 -52.25 -8.37
CA LEU A 819 -29.35 -51.07 -9.24
C LEU A 819 -29.32 -51.48 -10.71
N ASN A 820 -30.36 -51.09 -11.47
CA ASN A 820 -30.29 -50.98 -12.92
C ASN A 820 -29.95 -49.51 -13.25
N ASP A 821 -28.67 -49.27 -13.53
CA ASP A 821 -28.08 -48.17 -14.33
C ASP A 821 -27.87 -46.74 -13.78
N ARG A 822 -28.45 -46.25 -12.66
CA ARG A 822 -28.11 -44.88 -12.11
C ARG A 822 -28.27 -44.74 -10.58
N MET A 823 -27.46 -43.87 -9.93
CA MET A 823 -27.37 -43.71 -8.47
C MET A 823 -27.45 -42.21 -8.05
N TYR A 824 -28.45 -41.80 -7.24
CA TYR A 824 -28.82 -40.38 -7.06
C TYR A 824 -28.56 -39.72 -5.69
N ALA A 825 -28.13 -40.42 -4.63
CA ALA A 825 -27.36 -39.93 -3.44
C ALA A 825 -27.56 -40.83 -2.21
N PHE A 826 -26.54 -40.90 -1.34
CA PHE A 826 -26.65 -41.38 0.04
C PHE A 826 -26.20 -40.27 0.99
N THR A 827 -26.96 -40.00 2.06
CA THR A 827 -26.44 -39.27 3.22
C THR A 827 -26.95 -39.90 4.53
N PHE A 828 -25.99 -40.31 5.36
CA PHE A 828 -26.06 -40.73 6.77
C PHE A 828 -26.80 -42.04 7.13
N GLY A 829 -26.01 -43.12 7.22
CA GLY A 829 -26.32 -44.37 7.95
C GLY A 829 -25.02 -45.14 8.29
N PRO A 830 -24.96 -45.94 9.36
CA PRO A 830 -23.70 -46.42 9.98
C PRO A 830 -22.90 -47.51 9.23
N GLY A 831 -22.96 -47.60 7.89
CA GLY A 831 -22.33 -48.68 7.10
C GLY A 831 -21.33 -48.22 6.02
N ASP A 832 -20.41 -49.11 5.64
CA ASP A 832 -19.50 -48.96 4.48
C ASP A 832 -20.23 -49.13 3.14
N ILE A 833 -19.66 -48.56 2.07
CA ILE A 833 -20.18 -48.57 0.69
C ILE A 833 -19.40 -49.59 -0.14
N TYR A 834 -20.12 -50.43 -0.88
CA TYR A 834 -19.54 -51.50 -1.69
C TYR A 834 -19.91 -51.29 -3.17
N PHE A 835 -18.91 -51.22 -4.04
CA PHE A 835 -19.12 -51.34 -5.49
C PHE A 835 -18.72 -52.74 -5.93
N ASP A 836 -19.68 -53.49 -6.47
CA ASP A 836 -19.47 -54.86 -6.95
C ASP A 836 -19.32 -54.94 -8.50
N ASN A 837 -19.76 -53.90 -9.22
CA ASN A 837 -19.69 -53.75 -10.69
C ASN A 837 -19.35 -52.29 -11.05
N SER A 838 -19.02 -52.02 -12.32
CA SER A 838 -18.85 -50.65 -12.84
C SER A 838 -20.04 -49.74 -12.54
N VAL A 839 -19.75 -48.47 -12.26
CA VAL A 839 -20.72 -47.47 -11.78
C VAL A 839 -20.63 -46.20 -12.61
N THR A 840 -21.79 -45.65 -12.98
CA THR A 840 -21.92 -44.26 -13.44
C THR A 840 -22.59 -43.43 -12.35
N LEU A 841 -21.92 -42.38 -11.88
CA LEU A 841 -22.45 -41.43 -10.92
C LEU A 841 -23.50 -40.56 -11.59
N SER A 842 -24.60 -40.31 -10.90
CA SER A 842 -25.60 -39.30 -11.30
C SER A 842 -25.81 -38.23 -10.22
N THR A 843 -24.90 -38.20 -9.26
CA THR A 843 -24.78 -37.19 -8.21
C THR A 843 -23.35 -37.19 -7.68
N ASP A 844 -22.99 -36.16 -6.93
CA ASP A 844 -21.71 -36.06 -6.26
C ASP A 844 -21.63 -37.01 -5.05
N LEU A 845 -20.47 -37.64 -4.85
CA LEU A 845 -20.23 -38.60 -3.77
C LEU A 845 -19.32 -37.97 -2.71
N PHE A 846 -19.75 -37.96 -1.45
CA PHE A 846 -18.96 -37.46 -0.32
C PHE A 846 -18.53 -38.63 0.57
N LEU A 847 -17.23 -38.82 0.73
CA LEU A 847 -16.64 -39.83 1.60
C LEU A 847 -16.15 -39.18 2.89
N SER A 848 -16.56 -39.74 4.04
CA SER A 848 -16.11 -39.29 5.36
C SER A 848 -15.47 -40.42 6.15
N GLU A 849 -14.79 -40.11 7.26
CA GLU A 849 -14.17 -41.12 8.14
C GLU A 849 -15.14 -42.22 8.65
N ASN A 850 -16.44 -41.97 8.60
CA ASN A 850 -17.47 -42.92 9.02
C ASN A 850 -17.92 -43.89 7.90
N HIS A 851 -17.51 -43.68 6.65
CA HIS A 851 -17.91 -44.49 5.49
C HIS A 851 -16.72 -44.78 4.58
N LYS A 852 -16.38 -46.06 4.39
CA LYS A 852 -15.37 -46.47 3.40
C LYS A 852 -16.03 -46.88 2.09
N LEU A 853 -15.41 -46.55 0.97
CA LEU A 853 -15.74 -47.10 -0.35
C LEU A 853 -14.81 -48.28 -0.65
N LEU A 854 -15.38 -49.47 -0.85
CA LEU A 854 -14.65 -50.72 -1.04
C LEU A 854 -14.89 -51.25 -2.47
N ILE A 855 -13.80 -51.52 -3.20
CA ILE A 855 -13.81 -52.04 -4.57
C ILE A 855 -13.09 -53.39 -4.60
N TYR A 856 -13.81 -54.45 -4.97
CA TYR A 856 -13.31 -55.84 -4.96
C TYR A 856 -13.16 -56.50 -6.33
N ASN A 857 -13.60 -55.84 -7.40
CA ASN A 857 -13.53 -56.35 -8.78
C ASN A 857 -12.98 -55.28 -9.72
N ASP A 858 -12.52 -55.69 -10.89
CA ASP A 858 -12.19 -54.78 -11.98
C ASP A 858 -13.40 -53.95 -12.38
N MET A 859 -13.27 -52.62 -12.45
CA MET A 859 -14.41 -51.76 -12.76
C MET A 859 -14.05 -50.36 -13.27
N VAL A 860 -15.05 -49.73 -13.88
CA VAL A 860 -15.03 -48.33 -14.30
C VAL A 860 -15.92 -47.51 -13.38
N ILE A 861 -15.40 -46.38 -12.87
CA ILE A 861 -16.15 -45.35 -12.17
C ILE A 861 -16.24 -44.14 -13.10
N ASP A 862 -17.41 -43.95 -13.67
CA ASP A 862 -17.73 -42.82 -14.54
C ASP A 862 -18.44 -41.73 -13.74
N GLY A 863 -17.78 -40.60 -13.55
CA GLY A 863 -18.37 -39.48 -12.81
C GLY A 863 -19.52 -38.81 -13.57
N SER A 864 -19.58 -38.90 -14.91
CA SER A 864 -20.52 -38.09 -15.70
C SER A 864 -20.54 -36.60 -15.30
N ASN A 865 -19.36 -36.05 -15.03
CA ASN A 865 -19.07 -34.70 -14.51
C ASN A 865 -19.40 -34.45 -13.02
N HIS A 866 -19.79 -35.49 -12.27
CA HIS A 866 -19.87 -35.44 -10.82
C HIS A 866 -18.50 -35.64 -10.15
N PHE A 867 -18.42 -35.29 -8.88
CA PHE A 867 -17.19 -35.42 -8.10
C PHE A 867 -17.27 -36.49 -7.00
N ILE A 868 -16.10 -36.99 -6.59
CA ILE A 868 -15.91 -37.68 -5.32
C ILE A 868 -15.11 -36.75 -4.41
N ASP A 869 -15.69 -36.36 -3.28
CA ASP A 869 -15.06 -35.50 -2.29
C ASP A 869 -14.58 -36.32 -1.10
N PHE A 870 -13.31 -36.18 -0.74
CA PHE A 870 -12.69 -36.87 0.38
C PHE A 870 -12.60 -35.92 1.59
N SER A 871 -13.30 -36.24 2.68
CA SER A 871 -13.04 -35.56 3.95
C SER A 871 -11.63 -35.88 4.44
N TYR A 872 -11.05 -35.01 5.26
CA TYR A 872 -9.81 -35.35 5.95
C TYR A 872 -10.03 -36.55 6.89
N SER A 873 -9.19 -37.58 6.80
CA SER A 873 -9.21 -38.77 7.64
C SER A 873 -7.80 -39.34 7.81
N ASN A 874 -7.53 -39.92 8.98
CA ASN A 874 -6.33 -40.71 9.25
C ASN A 874 -6.47 -42.19 8.83
N SER A 875 -7.62 -42.54 8.26
CA SER A 875 -7.92 -43.89 7.77
C SER A 875 -8.28 -43.82 6.29
N GLY A 876 -7.97 -44.89 5.55
CA GLY A 876 -8.28 -44.94 4.14
C GLY A 876 -9.78 -44.76 3.86
N LEU A 877 -10.12 -43.97 2.83
CA LEU A 877 -11.51 -43.70 2.46
C LEU A 877 -11.97 -44.52 1.25
N LEU A 878 -11.14 -44.68 0.22
CA LEU A 878 -11.39 -45.56 -0.92
C LEU A 878 -10.34 -46.68 -0.92
N TYR A 879 -10.78 -47.94 -0.84
CA TYR A 879 -9.91 -49.11 -0.91
C TYR A 879 -10.14 -49.89 -2.20
N ILE A 880 -9.03 -50.20 -2.87
CA ILE A 880 -8.99 -51.05 -4.04
C ILE A 880 -8.33 -52.36 -3.63
N ASP A 881 -9.02 -53.49 -3.77
CA ASP A 881 -8.49 -54.80 -3.37
C ASP A 881 -7.33 -55.26 -4.27
N ASN A 882 -6.60 -56.27 -3.81
CA ASN A 882 -5.41 -56.80 -4.46
C ASN A 882 -5.70 -57.26 -5.90
N ASN A 883 -4.82 -56.90 -6.84
CA ASN A 883 -4.91 -57.24 -8.26
C ASN A 883 -6.15 -56.71 -9.01
N CYS A 884 -6.93 -55.79 -8.43
CA CYS A 884 -8.03 -55.13 -9.12
C CYS A 884 -7.54 -53.97 -10.00
N THR A 885 -8.22 -53.75 -11.12
CA THR A 885 -8.03 -52.60 -12.01
C THR A 885 -9.22 -51.65 -11.90
N VAL A 886 -8.96 -50.40 -11.51
CA VAL A 886 -10.00 -49.37 -11.40
C VAL A 886 -9.70 -48.24 -12.38
N THR A 887 -10.70 -47.90 -13.19
CA THR A 887 -10.63 -46.80 -14.16
C THR A 887 -11.59 -45.67 -13.76
N PHE A 888 -11.06 -44.47 -13.54
CA PHE A 888 -11.82 -43.24 -13.31
C PHE A 888 -11.96 -42.48 -14.64
N ARG A 889 -13.16 -42.00 -14.96
CA ARG A 889 -13.43 -41.17 -16.16
C ARG A 889 -14.49 -40.11 -15.90
N ASN A 890 -14.44 -38.97 -16.60
CA ASN A 890 -15.39 -37.86 -16.45
C ASN A 890 -15.68 -37.49 -14.99
N ILE A 891 -14.66 -37.49 -14.13
CA ILE A 891 -14.83 -37.43 -12.68
C ILE A 891 -13.84 -36.46 -12.06
N ASN A 892 -14.29 -35.72 -11.07
CA ASN A 892 -13.44 -34.85 -10.29
C ASN A 892 -13.22 -35.44 -8.90
N LEU A 893 -11.99 -35.78 -8.56
CA LEU A 893 -11.61 -36.18 -7.21
C LEU A 893 -11.17 -34.95 -6.43
N ARG A 894 -11.90 -34.57 -5.39
CA ARG A 894 -11.69 -33.36 -4.59
C ARG A 894 -11.14 -33.65 -3.21
N ASN A 895 -10.41 -32.68 -2.66
CA ASN A 895 -9.85 -32.73 -1.32
C ASN A 895 -8.94 -33.95 -1.09
N MET A 896 -8.19 -34.35 -2.12
CA MET A 896 -7.31 -35.49 -2.01
C MET A 896 -6.20 -35.26 -0.98
N HIS A 897 -5.93 -36.29 -0.17
CA HIS A 897 -4.91 -36.37 0.89
C HIS A 897 -4.34 -37.80 0.97
N ASN A 898 -3.27 -38.02 1.75
CA ASN A 898 -2.52 -39.30 1.80
C ASN A 898 -3.36 -40.58 2.02
N HIS A 899 -4.56 -40.46 2.57
CA HIS A 899 -5.45 -41.58 2.85
C HIS A 899 -6.69 -41.63 1.94
N SER A 900 -6.79 -40.79 0.90
CA SER A 900 -7.94 -40.78 -0.01
C SER A 900 -8.11 -42.10 -0.75
N ILE A 901 -7.03 -42.57 -1.39
CA ILE A 901 -7.01 -43.80 -2.18
C ILE A 901 -5.98 -44.74 -1.56
N ASN A 902 -6.41 -45.95 -1.21
CA ASN A 902 -5.57 -46.99 -0.65
C ASN A 902 -5.58 -48.17 -1.61
N LYS A 903 -4.40 -48.46 -2.15
CA LYS A 903 -4.22 -49.44 -3.21
C LYS A 903 -3.74 -50.78 -2.62
N GLY A 904 -4.44 -51.86 -2.94
CA GLY A 904 -4.03 -53.23 -2.65
C GLY A 904 -2.81 -53.66 -3.49
N ALA A 905 -2.12 -54.69 -3.03
CA ALA A 905 -0.98 -55.27 -3.73
C ALA A 905 -1.36 -55.70 -5.15
N GLY A 906 -0.62 -55.24 -6.16
CA GLY A 906 -0.85 -55.57 -7.57
C GLY A 906 -2.04 -54.86 -8.22
N ALA A 907 -2.80 -54.03 -7.50
CA ALA A 907 -3.91 -53.27 -8.08
C ALA A 907 -3.41 -52.20 -9.06
N LYS A 908 -4.25 -51.76 -10.01
CA LYS A 908 -3.91 -50.75 -11.02
C LYS A 908 -4.95 -49.64 -11.04
N ILE A 909 -4.49 -48.39 -11.15
CA ILE A 909 -5.32 -47.20 -11.16
C ILE A 909 -5.11 -46.46 -12.47
N TYR A 910 -6.20 -46.27 -13.21
CA TYR A 910 -6.25 -45.51 -14.44
C TYR A 910 -7.12 -44.27 -14.26
N PHE A 911 -6.59 -43.11 -14.60
CA PHE A 911 -7.35 -41.88 -14.79
C PHE A 911 -7.41 -41.61 -16.28
N VAL A 912 -8.62 -41.58 -16.84
CA VAL A 912 -8.82 -41.34 -18.26
C VAL A 912 -9.60 -40.07 -18.55
N ASN A 913 -9.84 -39.77 -19.83
CA ASN A 913 -10.57 -38.58 -20.33
C ASN A 913 -11.61 -38.00 -19.34
N GLY A 914 -11.44 -36.71 -19.06
CA GLY A 914 -12.33 -35.95 -18.18
C GLY A 914 -12.07 -36.17 -16.69
N SER A 915 -10.96 -36.81 -16.31
CA SER A 915 -10.57 -36.97 -14.91
C SER A 915 -9.78 -35.77 -14.41
N SER A 916 -10.13 -35.27 -13.23
CA SER A 916 -9.36 -34.24 -12.52
C SER A 916 -9.09 -34.64 -11.08
N LEU A 917 -7.85 -34.44 -10.63
CA LEU A 917 -7.36 -34.81 -9.31
C LEU A 917 -6.96 -33.54 -8.58
N ASN A 918 -7.71 -33.17 -7.55
CA ASN A 918 -7.57 -31.92 -6.82
C ASN A 918 -7.12 -32.20 -5.37
N PHE A 919 -5.88 -31.85 -5.06
CA PHE A 919 -5.29 -32.01 -3.74
C PHE A 919 -5.60 -30.79 -2.87
N ALA A 920 -6.03 -31.01 -1.63
CA ALA A 920 -6.28 -29.93 -0.66
C ALA A 920 -5.26 -29.90 0.49
N TYR A 921 -4.32 -30.86 0.48
CA TYR A 921 -3.30 -31.04 1.49
C TYR A 921 -2.00 -31.49 0.83
N LYS A 922 -0.90 -31.43 1.58
CA LYS A 922 0.34 -32.11 1.20
C LYS A 922 0.09 -33.59 0.94
N TYR A 923 0.49 -34.04 -0.25
CA TYR A 923 0.27 -35.41 -0.69
C TYR A 923 1.59 -36.16 -0.86
N LEU A 924 1.63 -37.42 -0.46
CA LEU A 924 2.74 -38.34 -0.63
C LEU A 924 2.35 -39.38 -1.68
N LEU A 925 2.93 -39.26 -2.88
CA LEU A 925 2.67 -40.23 -3.95
C LEU A 925 3.48 -41.50 -3.70
N LEU A 926 2.78 -42.55 -3.24
CA LEU A 926 3.35 -43.86 -2.94
C LEU A 926 3.18 -44.86 -4.08
N ASP A 927 2.16 -44.66 -4.91
CA ASP A 927 1.67 -45.60 -5.91
C ASP A 927 1.92 -45.16 -7.36
N GLU A 928 1.82 -46.12 -8.28
CA GLU A 928 1.83 -45.87 -9.72
C GLU A 928 0.42 -45.54 -10.22
N TRP A 929 0.27 -44.37 -10.85
CA TRP A 929 -0.98 -43.89 -11.48
C TRP A 929 -0.79 -43.76 -12.98
N THR A 930 -1.67 -44.39 -13.77
CA THR A 930 -1.67 -44.25 -15.23
C THR A 930 -2.65 -43.16 -15.66
N LEU A 931 -2.15 -42.19 -16.42
CA LEU A 931 -2.91 -41.05 -16.95
C LEU A 931 -3.08 -41.26 -18.45
N ASP A 932 -4.31 -41.45 -18.93
CA ASP A 932 -4.58 -41.84 -20.32
C ASP A 932 -5.69 -40.98 -20.94
N GLY A 933 -5.30 -40.12 -21.90
CA GLY A 933 -6.17 -39.09 -22.45
C GLY A 933 -6.09 -37.77 -21.68
N ASP A 934 -7.20 -37.02 -21.60
CA ASP A 934 -7.26 -35.67 -21.00
C ASP A 934 -7.41 -35.74 -19.48
N VAL A 935 -6.31 -35.52 -18.75
CA VAL A 935 -6.26 -35.63 -17.29
C VAL A 935 -5.60 -34.39 -16.66
N ILE A 936 -6.24 -33.87 -15.60
CA ILE A 936 -5.73 -32.71 -14.86
C ILE A 936 -5.29 -33.13 -13.45
N ILE A 937 -4.06 -32.78 -13.08
CA ILE A 937 -3.53 -32.86 -11.72
C ILE A 937 -3.40 -31.43 -11.21
N ASN A 938 -4.16 -31.08 -10.19
CA ASN A 938 -4.22 -29.75 -9.61
C ASN A 938 -3.86 -29.80 -8.12
N GLY A 939 -2.74 -29.19 -7.75
CA GLY A 939 -2.28 -29.20 -6.36
C GLY A 939 -2.96 -28.17 -5.47
N ASN A 940 -3.68 -27.19 -6.01
CA ASN A 940 -4.20 -26.03 -5.27
C ASN A 940 -3.14 -25.39 -4.36
N VAL A 941 -1.92 -25.21 -4.89
CA VAL A 941 -0.71 -24.66 -4.26
C VAL A 941 -0.10 -25.55 -3.17
N ASN A 942 -0.50 -26.83 -3.08
CA ASN A 942 0.07 -27.79 -2.13
C ASN A 942 1.28 -28.56 -2.69
N ASP A 943 2.11 -29.04 -1.77
CA ASP A 943 3.22 -29.95 -2.04
C ASP A 943 2.72 -31.36 -2.41
N ILE A 944 3.23 -31.91 -3.50
CA ILE A 944 3.17 -33.35 -3.79
C ILE A 944 4.60 -33.87 -3.71
N GLN A 945 4.90 -34.61 -2.64
CA GLN A 945 6.17 -35.29 -2.49
C GLN A 945 6.11 -36.64 -3.20
N VAL A 946 7.03 -36.85 -4.14
CA VAL A 946 7.08 -38.08 -4.91
C VAL A 946 8.09 -39.03 -4.29
N THR A 947 7.64 -40.24 -3.93
CA THR A 947 8.53 -41.26 -3.37
C THR A 947 9.22 -42.07 -4.48
N PRO A 948 10.30 -42.82 -4.20
CA PRO A 948 10.93 -43.67 -5.19
C PRO A 948 10.02 -44.71 -5.85
N SER A 949 8.89 -45.08 -5.22
CA SER A 949 7.89 -45.99 -5.79
C SER A 949 6.72 -45.28 -6.48
N GLY A 950 6.50 -43.99 -6.18
CA GLY A 950 5.41 -43.20 -6.76
C GLY A 950 5.70 -42.81 -8.20
N LYS A 951 4.76 -43.05 -9.12
CA LYS A 951 4.95 -42.72 -10.54
C LYS A 951 3.68 -42.16 -11.17
N PHE A 952 3.85 -41.13 -11.98
CA PHE A 952 2.90 -40.75 -13.01
C PHE A 952 3.33 -41.39 -14.33
N ILE A 953 2.48 -42.27 -14.87
CA ILE A 953 2.71 -42.98 -16.13
C ILE A 953 1.76 -42.39 -17.16
N LEU A 954 2.28 -41.62 -18.11
CA LEU A 954 1.49 -40.97 -19.16
C LEU A 954 1.36 -41.92 -20.34
N ALA A 955 0.14 -42.33 -20.68
CA ALA A 955 -0.12 -43.25 -21.78
C ALA A 955 0.14 -42.61 -23.16
N ALA A 956 0.29 -43.42 -24.20
CA ALA A 956 0.59 -42.90 -25.53
C ALA A 956 -0.55 -41.99 -26.04
N GLY A 957 -0.22 -40.76 -26.43
CA GLY A 957 -1.20 -39.78 -26.90
C GLY A 957 -1.99 -39.04 -25.79
N SER A 958 -1.66 -39.20 -24.51
CA SER A 958 -2.36 -38.52 -23.41
C SER A 958 -2.06 -37.01 -23.37
N ASN A 959 -3.04 -36.19 -22.98
CA ASN A 959 -2.87 -34.77 -22.68
C ASN A 959 -3.00 -34.54 -21.16
N VAL A 960 -1.88 -34.25 -20.50
CA VAL A 960 -1.85 -34.11 -19.04
C VAL A 960 -1.52 -32.68 -18.63
N THR A 961 -2.37 -32.08 -17.80
CA THR A 961 -2.10 -30.76 -17.20
C THR A 961 -1.67 -30.94 -15.74
N LEU A 962 -0.49 -30.42 -15.40
CA LEU A 962 0.01 -30.26 -14.05
C LEU A 962 -0.11 -28.78 -13.68
N GLN A 963 -0.97 -28.44 -12.71
CA GLN A 963 -1.25 -27.04 -12.37
C GLN A 963 -1.29 -26.73 -10.88
N ASN A 964 -0.95 -25.49 -10.53
CA ASN A 964 -0.99 -24.94 -9.17
C ASN A 964 -0.37 -25.91 -8.15
N LEU A 965 0.84 -26.40 -8.38
CA LEU A 965 1.40 -27.45 -7.53
C LEU A 965 2.90 -27.32 -7.35
N LYS A 966 3.41 -27.92 -6.27
CA LYS A 966 4.85 -28.07 -6.02
C LYS A 966 5.22 -29.54 -5.99
N LEU A 967 5.91 -30.03 -7.02
CA LEU A 967 6.44 -31.41 -7.03
C LEU A 967 7.79 -31.43 -6.32
N LEU A 968 7.90 -32.21 -5.25
CA LEU A 968 9.14 -32.40 -4.49
C LEU A 968 9.78 -33.74 -4.85
N ASP A 969 11.12 -33.74 -4.91
CA ASP A 969 11.95 -34.90 -5.25
C ASP A 969 11.62 -35.50 -6.64
N PHE A 970 11.22 -34.64 -7.59
CA PHE A 970 10.72 -35.06 -8.90
C PHE A 970 11.85 -35.43 -9.87
N SER A 971 11.66 -36.47 -10.68
CA SER A 971 12.66 -36.97 -11.64
C SER A 971 12.04 -37.82 -12.75
N SER A 972 12.84 -38.23 -13.73
CA SER A 972 12.43 -39.20 -14.77
C SER A 972 11.99 -40.56 -14.25
N ASP A 973 12.47 -41.00 -13.07
CA ASP A 973 12.05 -42.28 -12.51
C ASP A 973 10.57 -42.25 -12.07
N ASN A 974 10.06 -41.05 -11.82
CA ASN A 974 8.71 -40.79 -11.35
C ASN A 974 7.77 -40.29 -12.45
N PHE A 975 8.31 -39.75 -13.54
CA PHE A 975 7.55 -39.19 -14.65
C PHE A 975 7.82 -39.99 -15.93
N VAL A 976 7.03 -41.05 -16.13
CA VAL A 976 7.22 -42.00 -17.21
C VAL A 976 6.39 -41.57 -18.42
N LEU A 977 7.07 -41.22 -19.50
CA LEU A 977 6.47 -40.72 -20.73
C LEU A 977 6.41 -41.80 -21.81
N ASN A 978 5.23 -42.10 -22.34
CA ASN A 978 5.07 -42.90 -23.56
C ASN A 978 5.02 -42.02 -24.82
N ASP A 979 4.86 -42.64 -26.00
CA ASP A 979 4.95 -41.94 -27.28
C ASP A 979 3.82 -40.89 -27.47
N ASN A 980 4.18 -39.73 -28.01
CA ASN A 980 3.27 -38.64 -28.42
C ASN A 980 2.39 -38.04 -27.30
N VAL A 981 2.90 -37.95 -26.07
CA VAL A 981 2.20 -37.24 -24.99
C VAL A 981 2.16 -35.72 -25.21
N SER A 982 1.21 -35.03 -24.59
CA SER A 982 1.24 -33.57 -24.45
C SER A 982 1.16 -33.23 -22.97
N VAL A 983 2.08 -32.41 -22.47
CA VAL A 983 2.12 -32.03 -21.05
C VAL A 983 2.04 -30.52 -20.92
N ILE A 984 1.10 -30.05 -20.12
CA ILE A 984 0.95 -28.63 -19.78
C ILE A 984 1.42 -28.45 -18.33
N PHE A 985 2.41 -27.58 -18.12
CA PHE A 985 2.79 -27.10 -16.80
C PHE A 985 2.21 -25.70 -16.61
N ARG A 986 1.44 -25.48 -15.54
CA ARG A 986 0.80 -24.20 -15.24
C ARG A 986 0.99 -23.76 -13.79
N ASP A 987 1.52 -22.57 -13.55
CA ASP A 987 1.66 -21.98 -12.20
C ASP A 987 2.21 -22.97 -11.15
N SER A 988 3.35 -23.60 -11.45
CA SER A 988 3.85 -24.76 -10.71
C SER A 988 5.35 -24.72 -10.45
N GLU A 989 5.77 -25.32 -9.34
CA GLU A 989 7.19 -25.51 -8.99
C GLU A 989 7.60 -26.98 -9.14
N LEU A 990 8.68 -27.24 -9.86
CA LEU A 990 9.31 -28.55 -10.01
C LEU A 990 10.65 -28.55 -9.27
N ASN A 991 10.66 -29.12 -8.07
CA ASN A 991 11.90 -29.34 -7.31
C ASN A 991 12.51 -30.68 -7.71
N LEU A 992 13.65 -30.63 -8.40
CA LEU A 992 14.28 -31.78 -9.03
C LEU A 992 15.11 -32.59 -8.04
N GLY A 993 14.62 -33.80 -7.69
CA GLY A 993 15.38 -34.80 -6.91
C GLY A 993 16.39 -35.59 -7.74
N GLY A 994 16.24 -35.59 -9.07
CA GLY A 994 17.15 -36.17 -10.05
C GLY A 994 16.92 -35.54 -11.43
N ASP A 995 17.63 -36.03 -12.46
CA ASP A 995 17.45 -35.51 -13.81
C ASP A 995 16.03 -35.82 -14.35
N LEU A 996 15.42 -34.83 -15.02
CA LEU A 996 14.11 -34.93 -15.65
C LEU A 996 14.25 -34.88 -17.17
N ASN A 997 14.12 -36.03 -17.82
CA ASN A 997 14.18 -36.20 -19.26
C ASN A 997 12.79 -36.07 -19.92
N LEU A 998 12.61 -34.95 -20.61
CA LEU A 998 11.49 -34.61 -21.47
C LEU A 998 11.74 -35.10 -22.91
N SER A 999 11.65 -36.43 -23.09
CA SER A 999 12.08 -37.11 -24.32
C SER A 999 10.97 -37.38 -25.34
N LYS A 1000 9.70 -37.17 -24.98
CA LYS A 1000 8.54 -37.63 -25.76
C LYS A 1000 7.44 -36.59 -25.72
N GLY A 1001 6.98 -36.14 -26.88
CA GLY A 1001 5.78 -35.32 -26.96
C GLY A 1001 6.00 -33.81 -26.90
N SER A 1002 4.94 -33.03 -26.78
CA SER A 1002 5.01 -31.56 -26.66
C SER A 1002 4.85 -31.11 -25.22
N TYR A 1003 5.49 -30.00 -24.86
CA TYR A 1003 5.35 -29.37 -23.56
C TYR A 1003 4.88 -27.92 -23.73
N LEU A 1004 3.91 -27.53 -22.93
CA LEU A 1004 3.39 -26.16 -22.87
C LEU A 1004 3.59 -25.62 -21.47
N PHE A 1005 4.24 -24.47 -21.36
CA PHE A 1005 4.46 -23.74 -20.11
C PHE A 1005 3.55 -22.51 -20.10
N GLU A 1006 2.74 -22.36 -19.05
CA GLU A 1006 1.80 -21.24 -18.86
C GLU A 1006 1.93 -20.67 -17.44
N GLY A 1007 2.00 -19.34 -17.31
CA GLY A 1007 2.13 -18.67 -16.02
C GLY A 1007 3.52 -18.84 -15.40
N ASP A 1008 3.60 -18.96 -14.07
CA ASP A 1008 4.89 -19.00 -13.37
C ASP A 1008 5.37 -20.43 -13.14
N ILE A 1009 6.42 -20.85 -13.86
CA ILE A 1009 7.02 -22.18 -13.77
C ILE A 1009 8.41 -22.10 -13.15
N ASN A 1010 8.53 -22.60 -11.93
CA ASN A 1010 9.79 -22.55 -11.17
C ASN A 1010 10.48 -23.92 -11.17
N ILE A 1011 11.65 -24.02 -11.80
CA ILE A 1011 12.48 -25.22 -11.78
C ILE A 1011 13.58 -25.02 -10.75
N THR A 1012 13.50 -25.79 -9.65
CA THR A 1012 14.42 -25.66 -8.51
C THR A 1012 15.24 -26.93 -8.29
N GLY A 1013 16.42 -26.78 -7.66
CA GLY A 1013 17.35 -27.88 -7.37
C GLY A 1013 18.72 -27.68 -8.03
N THR A 1014 19.46 -28.78 -8.20
CA THR A 1014 20.81 -28.76 -8.83
C THR A 1014 20.95 -29.76 -9.98
N ASN A 1015 19.84 -30.42 -10.34
CA ASN A 1015 19.79 -31.43 -11.38
C ASN A 1015 19.42 -30.82 -12.74
N LYS A 1016 19.38 -31.66 -13.78
CA LYS A 1016 19.11 -31.23 -15.15
C LYS A 1016 17.67 -31.48 -15.55
N ILE A 1017 17.09 -30.54 -16.28
CA ILE A 1017 16.00 -30.85 -17.19
C ILE A 1017 16.61 -31.10 -18.58
N ILE A 1018 16.34 -32.29 -19.15
CA ILE A 1018 16.90 -32.73 -20.42
C ILE A 1018 15.76 -32.74 -21.44
N TYR A 1019 15.78 -31.83 -22.38
CA TYR A 1019 14.81 -31.74 -23.46
C TYR A 1019 15.31 -32.53 -24.66
N GLN A 1020 14.75 -33.72 -24.91
CA GLN A 1020 15.10 -34.57 -26.06
C GLN A 1020 13.97 -34.75 -27.07
N SER A 1021 12.81 -34.14 -26.83
CA SER A 1021 11.69 -34.25 -27.74
C SER A 1021 11.96 -33.62 -29.10
N ASP A 1022 11.47 -34.28 -30.15
CA ASP A 1022 11.51 -33.79 -31.53
C ASP A 1022 10.39 -32.80 -31.86
N ILE A 1023 9.39 -32.68 -30.99
CA ILE A 1023 8.27 -31.75 -31.15
C ILE A 1023 8.67 -30.44 -30.48
N THR A 1024 8.39 -29.30 -31.11
CA THR A 1024 8.61 -27.98 -30.50
C THR A 1024 7.69 -27.77 -29.31
N SER A 1025 8.24 -27.27 -28.20
CA SER A 1025 7.47 -26.88 -27.01
C SER A 1025 7.18 -25.40 -26.98
N THR A 1026 6.10 -25.02 -26.32
CA THR A 1026 5.63 -23.63 -26.28
C THR A 1026 5.83 -23.03 -24.90
N ILE A 1027 6.34 -21.81 -24.84
CA ILE A 1027 6.30 -20.94 -23.66
C ILE A 1027 5.28 -19.86 -24.00
N ALA A 1028 4.14 -19.87 -23.31
CA ALA A 1028 3.02 -18.99 -23.60
C ALA A 1028 3.35 -17.51 -23.31
N LYS A 1029 2.51 -16.59 -23.76
CA LYS A 1029 2.58 -15.18 -23.35
C LYS A 1029 2.43 -15.04 -21.82
N ASN A 1030 2.99 -13.97 -21.26
CA ASN A 1030 2.99 -13.64 -19.82
C ASN A 1030 3.44 -14.81 -18.92
N THR A 1031 4.38 -15.61 -19.41
CA THR A 1031 4.85 -16.82 -18.73
C THR A 1031 6.29 -16.60 -18.29
N LEU A 1032 6.62 -16.99 -17.06
CA LEU A 1032 7.98 -16.99 -16.53
C LEU A 1032 8.44 -18.43 -16.34
N LEU A 1033 9.37 -18.89 -17.19
CA LEU A 1033 10.08 -20.14 -17.00
C LEU A 1033 11.40 -19.87 -16.26
N TYR A 1034 11.39 -20.07 -14.95
CA TYR A 1034 12.49 -19.74 -14.05
C TYR A 1034 13.35 -20.96 -13.70
N PHE A 1035 14.67 -20.82 -13.78
CA PHE A 1035 15.65 -21.80 -13.36
C PHE A 1035 16.49 -21.25 -12.22
N SER A 1036 16.45 -21.92 -11.06
CA SER A 1036 17.20 -21.52 -9.87
C SER A 1036 18.70 -21.84 -9.94
N VAL A 1037 19.43 -21.33 -8.95
CA VAL A 1037 20.86 -21.55 -8.74
C VAL A 1037 21.24 -23.02 -8.85
N GLY A 1038 22.15 -23.34 -9.77
CA GLY A 1038 22.71 -24.68 -9.98
C GLY A 1038 21.89 -25.61 -10.89
N THR A 1039 20.66 -25.24 -11.26
CA THR A 1039 19.85 -26.02 -12.21
C THR A 1039 20.41 -25.91 -13.63
N THR A 1040 20.24 -26.95 -14.46
CA THR A 1040 20.66 -26.93 -15.87
C THR A 1040 19.49 -27.25 -16.81
N LEU A 1041 19.24 -26.39 -17.79
CA LEU A 1041 18.43 -26.69 -18.98
C LEU A 1041 19.34 -27.27 -20.07
N SER A 1042 19.17 -28.55 -20.38
CA SER A 1042 19.91 -29.26 -21.43
C SER A 1042 19.00 -29.53 -22.63
N VAL A 1043 19.25 -28.88 -23.75
CA VAL A 1043 18.50 -29.02 -25.00
C VAL A 1043 19.26 -29.95 -25.95
N ASP A 1044 18.74 -31.16 -26.11
CA ASP A 1044 19.33 -32.26 -26.88
C ASP A 1044 18.26 -33.05 -27.69
N PRO A 1045 17.53 -32.40 -28.61
CA PRO A 1045 16.49 -33.06 -29.40
C PRO A 1045 17.07 -34.16 -30.30
N PHE A 1046 16.41 -35.33 -30.35
CA PHE A 1046 16.92 -36.50 -31.09
C PHE A 1046 17.20 -36.23 -32.58
N ASN A 1047 16.35 -35.44 -33.24
CA ASN A 1047 16.49 -35.07 -34.66
C ASN A 1047 17.25 -33.75 -34.87
N GLN A 1048 17.97 -33.25 -33.86
CA GLN A 1048 18.77 -32.03 -33.97
C GLN A 1048 17.95 -30.80 -34.41
N ASN A 1049 16.72 -30.68 -33.93
CA ASN A 1049 15.84 -29.55 -34.23
C ASN A 1049 16.28 -28.28 -33.48
N SER A 1050 16.74 -27.27 -34.20
CA SER A 1050 17.16 -25.99 -33.61
C SER A 1050 16.00 -25.17 -33.05
N ASN A 1051 14.74 -25.45 -33.41
CA ASN A 1051 13.55 -24.76 -32.91
C ASN A 1051 12.85 -25.59 -31.82
N SER A 1052 13.59 -25.96 -30.77
CA SER A 1052 13.06 -26.78 -29.66
C SER A 1052 12.00 -26.04 -28.84
N PHE A 1053 12.08 -24.70 -28.78
CA PHE A 1053 11.12 -23.85 -28.09
C PHE A 1053 10.51 -22.81 -29.03
N TYR A 1054 9.22 -22.58 -28.88
CA TYR A 1054 8.45 -21.50 -29.46
C TYR A 1054 7.99 -20.57 -28.33
N PHE A 1055 8.48 -19.34 -28.35
CA PHE A 1055 8.01 -18.28 -27.45
C PHE A 1055 6.90 -17.52 -28.18
N GLU A 1056 5.73 -17.41 -27.55
CA GLU A 1056 4.57 -16.81 -28.22
C GLU A 1056 4.78 -15.33 -28.54
N ASP A 1057 5.34 -14.57 -27.59
CA ASP A 1057 5.69 -13.17 -27.77
C ASP A 1057 6.77 -12.72 -26.77
N ARG A 1058 7.05 -11.40 -26.73
CA ARG A 1058 8.10 -10.80 -25.90
C ARG A 1058 7.92 -11.00 -24.40
N THR A 1059 6.70 -11.30 -23.95
CA THR A 1059 6.36 -11.56 -22.54
C THR A 1059 6.54 -13.03 -22.16
N SER A 1060 6.89 -13.90 -23.11
CA SER A 1060 7.35 -15.27 -22.85
C SER A 1060 8.80 -15.23 -22.36
N ASN A 1061 8.99 -15.44 -21.06
CA ASN A 1061 10.25 -15.17 -20.37
C ASN A 1061 10.99 -16.46 -19.98
N LEU A 1062 12.28 -16.52 -20.29
CA LEU A 1062 13.23 -17.50 -19.77
C LEU A 1062 14.14 -16.84 -18.73
N TYR A 1063 14.15 -17.31 -17.49
CA TYR A 1063 14.93 -16.68 -16.41
C TYR A 1063 16.00 -17.63 -15.88
N LEU A 1064 17.26 -17.21 -15.95
CA LEU A 1064 18.42 -17.98 -15.49
C LEU A 1064 19.05 -17.28 -14.28
N ASP A 1065 18.79 -17.79 -13.08
CA ASP A 1065 19.40 -17.29 -11.84
C ASP A 1065 20.55 -18.19 -11.40
N SER A 1066 21.78 -17.82 -11.76
CA SER A 1066 22.98 -18.65 -11.61
C SER A 1066 22.78 -20.09 -12.09
N ALA A 1067 22.12 -20.22 -13.24
CA ALA A 1067 21.71 -21.47 -13.86
C ALA A 1067 22.45 -21.70 -15.19
N ASN A 1068 22.39 -22.92 -15.73
CA ASN A 1068 23.13 -23.30 -16.93
C ASN A 1068 22.20 -23.65 -18.09
N LEU A 1069 22.52 -23.19 -19.29
CA LEU A 1069 21.91 -23.60 -20.55
C LEU A 1069 22.93 -24.38 -21.39
N TYR A 1070 22.63 -25.65 -21.64
CA TYR A 1070 23.44 -26.56 -22.46
C TYR A 1070 22.69 -26.94 -23.73
N VAL A 1071 23.33 -26.84 -24.89
CA VAL A 1071 22.74 -27.16 -26.19
C VAL A 1071 23.63 -28.16 -26.94
N SER A 1072 23.05 -29.28 -27.39
CA SER A 1072 23.76 -30.32 -28.13
C SER A 1072 23.89 -30.01 -29.63
N ARG A 1073 24.24 -31.02 -30.43
CA ARG A 1073 24.72 -30.92 -31.84
C ARG A 1073 23.71 -30.35 -32.86
N GLY A 1074 22.50 -29.98 -32.46
CA GLY A 1074 21.48 -29.35 -33.32
C GLY A 1074 21.34 -27.83 -33.20
N GLY A 1075 22.02 -27.19 -32.24
CA GLY A 1075 21.86 -25.76 -31.97
C GLY A 1075 20.50 -25.41 -31.35
N LEU A 1076 20.30 -24.13 -31.03
CA LEU A 1076 19.06 -23.61 -30.47
C LEU A 1076 18.78 -22.22 -31.02
N ASN A 1077 17.63 -22.02 -31.64
CA ASN A 1077 17.12 -20.74 -32.08
C ASN A 1077 16.16 -20.18 -31.03
N LEU A 1078 16.48 -18.99 -30.53
CA LEU A 1078 15.65 -18.22 -29.63
C LEU A 1078 15.03 -17.07 -30.45
N LEU A 1079 13.71 -17.07 -30.56
CA LEU A 1079 12.91 -16.10 -31.32
C LEU A 1079 11.75 -15.60 -30.44
N ASN A 1080 11.31 -14.35 -30.66
CA ASN A 1080 10.10 -13.71 -30.09
C ASN A 1080 10.07 -13.43 -28.59
N GLY A 1081 10.81 -14.17 -27.75
CA GLY A 1081 10.76 -14.07 -26.28
C GLY A 1081 11.81 -13.14 -25.65
N THR A 1082 11.88 -13.20 -24.31
CA THR A 1082 12.89 -12.49 -23.51
C THR A 1082 13.62 -13.46 -22.57
N MET A 1083 14.94 -13.38 -22.48
CA MET A 1083 15.74 -14.04 -21.47
C MET A 1083 16.26 -13.04 -20.44
N PHE A 1084 16.13 -13.39 -19.17
CA PHE A 1084 16.69 -12.66 -18.05
C PHE A 1084 17.80 -13.47 -17.39
N VAL A 1085 18.88 -12.80 -17.01
CA VAL A 1085 20.02 -13.44 -16.35
C VAL A 1085 20.32 -12.70 -15.06
N ASN A 1086 20.30 -13.43 -13.95
CA ASN A 1086 20.71 -12.97 -12.63
C ASN A 1086 21.84 -13.85 -12.07
N GLY A 1087 22.73 -13.25 -11.28
CA GLY A 1087 23.89 -13.96 -10.74
C GLY A 1087 24.87 -14.42 -11.83
N VAL A 1088 25.45 -15.62 -11.69
CA VAL A 1088 26.47 -16.15 -12.62
C VAL A 1088 25.91 -17.33 -13.39
N SER A 1089 25.35 -17.06 -14.57
CA SER A 1089 24.74 -18.08 -15.43
C SER A 1089 25.64 -18.41 -16.62
N SER A 1090 25.59 -19.64 -17.10
CA SER A 1090 26.42 -20.09 -18.23
C SER A 1090 25.60 -20.63 -19.39
N MET A 1091 26.12 -20.43 -20.60
CA MET A 1091 25.63 -20.99 -21.85
C MET A 1091 26.72 -21.81 -22.52
N GLN A 1092 26.34 -22.96 -23.06
CA GLN A 1092 27.25 -23.84 -23.77
C GLN A 1092 26.56 -24.48 -24.98
N SER A 1093 27.26 -24.55 -26.11
CA SER A 1093 26.88 -25.38 -27.26
C SER A 1093 28.00 -26.36 -27.66
N GLU A 1094 27.63 -27.55 -28.14
CA GLU A 1094 28.61 -28.50 -28.71
C GLU A 1094 29.08 -28.07 -30.11
N PRO A 1095 30.40 -28.06 -30.42
CA PRO A 1095 30.88 -27.77 -31.75
C PRO A 1095 30.56 -28.92 -32.74
N TYR A 1096 29.96 -28.58 -33.88
CA TYR A 1096 29.71 -29.53 -34.99
C TYR A 1096 30.95 -29.64 -35.90
N TYR A 1097 31.52 -30.84 -36.01
CA TYR A 1097 32.58 -31.17 -36.97
C TYR A 1097 31.97 -32.02 -38.10
N ASP A 1098 31.62 -31.41 -39.23
CA ASP A 1098 31.32 -32.18 -40.44
C ASP A 1098 32.60 -32.50 -41.22
N SER A 1099 32.85 -33.78 -41.45
CA SER A 1099 33.99 -34.27 -42.23
C SER A 1099 33.74 -34.23 -43.74
N GLY A 1100 33.22 -33.11 -44.26
CA GLY A 1100 33.31 -32.77 -45.68
C GLY A 1100 32.02 -32.39 -46.37
N LEU A 1101 31.56 -31.15 -46.21
CA LEU A 1101 30.71 -30.40 -47.16
C LEU A 1101 30.90 -28.89 -46.93
N SER A 1102 30.86 -28.10 -48.02
CA SER A 1102 31.02 -26.64 -47.98
C SER A 1102 29.69 -25.97 -47.60
N ALA A 1103 29.76 -24.96 -46.73
CA ALA A 1103 28.68 -24.23 -46.05
C ALA A 1103 28.14 -24.94 -44.79
N THR A 1104 28.72 -24.60 -43.64
CA THR A 1104 28.37 -25.11 -42.31
C THR A 1104 27.05 -24.51 -41.81
N VAL A 1105 26.13 -25.38 -41.39
CA VAL A 1105 24.91 -25.01 -40.65
C VAL A 1105 25.32 -24.45 -39.27
N ASP A 1106 24.63 -23.38 -38.86
CA ASP A 1106 24.98 -22.49 -37.77
C ASP A 1106 24.56 -23.09 -36.40
N ASN A 1107 25.23 -24.15 -35.95
CA ASN A 1107 24.78 -25.04 -34.84
C ASN A 1107 25.04 -24.49 -33.41
N GLY A 1108 25.03 -23.17 -33.23
CA GLY A 1108 25.20 -22.51 -31.93
C GLY A 1108 23.89 -22.18 -31.23
N ILE A 1109 23.98 -21.40 -30.15
CA ILE A 1109 22.83 -20.71 -29.58
C ILE A 1109 22.62 -19.44 -30.41
N THR A 1110 21.44 -19.27 -31.00
CA THR A 1110 21.13 -18.21 -31.96
C THR A 1110 20.05 -17.30 -31.40
N PHE A 1111 20.34 -16.00 -31.31
CA PHE A 1111 19.40 -14.95 -30.91
C PHE A 1111 18.88 -14.24 -32.17
N GLY A 1112 17.58 -14.41 -32.47
CA GLY A 1112 16.93 -13.79 -33.62
C GLY A 1112 17.19 -14.47 -34.96
N ASN A 1113 16.57 -13.95 -36.01
CA ASN A 1113 16.69 -14.48 -37.39
C ASN A 1113 16.84 -13.39 -38.47
N GLN A 1114 17.30 -12.19 -38.11
CA GLN A 1114 17.39 -11.02 -38.99
C GLN A 1114 16.02 -10.50 -39.47
N LEU A 1115 14.97 -10.72 -38.69
CA LEU A 1115 13.67 -10.05 -38.81
C LEU A 1115 13.34 -9.48 -37.44
N GLU A 1116 13.07 -8.16 -37.37
CA GLU A 1116 12.88 -7.43 -36.11
C GLU A 1116 11.71 -8.00 -35.30
N GLU A 1117 10.63 -8.45 -35.97
CA GLU A 1117 9.48 -9.08 -35.29
C GLU A 1117 9.82 -10.40 -34.60
N ASN A 1118 10.95 -11.04 -34.96
CA ASN A 1118 11.39 -12.29 -34.36
C ASN A 1118 12.63 -12.14 -33.47
N ASP A 1119 13.00 -10.92 -33.12
CA ASP A 1119 14.11 -10.67 -32.21
C ASP A 1119 13.85 -11.30 -30.84
N PHE A 1120 14.89 -11.87 -30.25
CA PHE A 1120 14.82 -12.44 -28.91
C PHE A 1120 15.65 -11.61 -27.93
N PHE A 1121 14.99 -11.04 -26.94
CA PHE A 1121 15.61 -10.08 -26.04
C PHE A 1121 16.42 -10.79 -24.97
N CYS A 1122 17.57 -10.24 -24.58
CA CYS A 1122 18.39 -10.72 -23.48
C CYS A 1122 18.71 -9.56 -22.54
N ASN A 1123 18.38 -9.70 -21.27
CA ASN A 1123 18.65 -8.72 -20.23
C ASN A 1123 19.48 -9.36 -19.12
N VAL A 1124 20.71 -8.89 -18.95
CA VAL A 1124 21.59 -9.32 -17.85
C VAL A 1124 21.55 -8.27 -16.75
N SER A 1125 21.07 -8.68 -15.58
CA SER A 1125 20.84 -7.81 -14.42
C SER A 1125 22.13 -7.17 -13.88
N PRO A 1126 22.04 -6.05 -13.14
CA PRO A 1126 23.19 -5.46 -12.44
C PRO A 1126 23.94 -6.50 -11.59
N SER A 1127 25.27 -6.40 -11.52
CA SER A 1127 26.15 -7.36 -10.80
C SER A 1127 26.09 -8.81 -11.30
N SER A 1128 25.47 -9.08 -12.46
CA SER A 1128 25.36 -10.42 -13.03
C SER A 1128 26.36 -10.67 -14.16
N MET A 1129 26.55 -11.95 -14.48
CA MET A 1129 27.50 -12.44 -15.46
C MET A 1129 26.86 -13.53 -16.30
N LEU A 1130 27.01 -13.41 -17.62
CA LEU A 1130 26.64 -14.44 -18.58
C LEU A 1130 27.90 -14.99 -19.24
N ASP A 1131 28.18 -16.27 -19.00
CA ASP A 1131 29.37 -16.95 -19.51
C ASP A 1131 29.03 -17.81 -20.74
N LEU A 1132 29.54 -17.46 -21.92
CA LEU A 1132 29.64 -18.41 -23.03
C LEU A 1132 30.81 -19.36 -22.76
N PHE A 1133 30.53 -20.44 -22.04
CA PHE A 1133 31.51 -21.36 -21.50
C PHE A 1133 32.22 -22.18 -22.59
N ALA A 1134 31.48 -22.64 -23.59
CA ALA A 1134 32.02 -23.32 -24.78
C ALA A 1134 31.04 -23.23 -25.96
N GLY A 1135 31.55 -23.38 -27.19
CA GLY A 1135 30.72 -23.41 -28.40
C GLY A 1135 30.59 -22.06 -29.09
N SER A 1136 29.47 -21.86 -29.81
CA SER A 1136 29.17 -20.63 -30.55
C SER A 1136 27.87 -19.96 -30.10
N LEU A 1137 27.91 -18.62 -30.06
CA LEU A 1137 26.76 -17.72 -29.92
C LEU A 1137 26.60 -16.94 -31.22
N ASN A 1138 25.42 -17.03 -31.83
CA ASN A 1138 25.09 -16.39 -33.09
C ASN A 1138 24.10 -15.24 -32.84
N TYR A 1139 24.52 -14.01 -33.08
CA TYR A 1139 23.69 -12.83 -32.86
C TYR A 1139 23.11 -12.32 -34.17
N LYS A 1140 21.78 -12.40 -34.30
CA LYS A 1140 20.99 -12.06 -35.49
C LYS A 1140 19.83 -11.10 -35.20
N ASN A 1141 19.73 -10.54 -34.00
CA ASN A 1141 18.70 -9.56 -33.68
C ASN A 1141 18.95 -8.23 -34.41
N ILE A 1142 17.89 -7.57 -34.86
CA ILE A 1142 17.96 -6.25 -35.53
C ILE A 1142 17.85 -5.10 -34.52
N ALA A 1143 16.98 -5.24 -33.51
CA ALA A 1143 16.67 -4.20 -32.56
C ALA A 1143 17.91 -3.84 -31.72
N ILE A 1144 18.17 -2.53 -31.63
CA ILE A 1144 19.38 -1.95 -31.02
C ILE A 1144 19.50 -2.28 -29.53
N ASN A 1145 18.38 -2.58 -28.85
CA ASN A 1145 18.34 -2.85 -27.41
C ASN A 1145 17.93 -4.30 -27.12
N ALA A 1146 18.16 -5.23 -28.05
CA ALA A 1146 17.78 -6.63 -27.88
C ALA A 1146 18.74 -7.43 -26.98
N PHE A 1147 19.92 -6.90 -26.64
CA PHE A 1147 20.87 -7.60 -25.76
C PHE A 1147 21.55 -6.62 -24.81
N ILE A 1148 20.96 -6.37 -23.65
CA ILE A 1148 21.41 -5.34 -22.73
C ILE A 1148 22.14 -5.94 -21.54
N LEU A 1149 23.34 -5.44 -21.27
CA LEU A 1149 24.06 -5.66 -20.01
C LEU A 1149 23.77 -4.47 -19.09
N ASN A 1150 22.80 -4.63 -18.18
CA ASN A 1150 22.22 -3.52 -17.44
C ASN A 1150 23.12 -3.10 -16.26
N LYS A 1151 24.02 -2.15 -16.51
CA LYS A 1151 24.89 -1.56 -15.48
C LYS A 1151 24.15 -0.40 -14.78
N GLN A 1152 23.29 -0.72 -13.82
CA GLN A 1152 22.54 0.31 -13.08
C GLN A 1152 23.36 0.92 -11.93
N TYR A 1153 24.20 0.13 -11.23
CA TYR A 1153 25.06 0.55 -10.12
C TYR A 1153 26.40 -0.23 -10.14
N ALA A 1154 27.53 0.36 -9.70
CA ALA A 1154 28.82 -0.34 -9.66
C ALA A 1154 28.69 -1.58 -8.73
N PRO A 1155 28.71 -2.81 -9.28
CA PRO A 1155 29.79 -3.39 -10.08
C PRO A 1155 29.42 -3.68 -11.56
N GLN A 1156 30.42 -4.11 -12.33
CA GLN A 1156 30.34 -4.35 -13.77
C GLN A 1156 29.46 -5.56 -14.12
N VAL A 1157 28.73 -5.49 -15.24
CA VAL A 1157 27.96 -6.59 -15.84
C VAL A 1157 28.73 -7.11 -17.04
N PHE A 1158 28.87 -8.44 -17.14
CA PHE A 1158 29.78 -9.07 -18.11
C PHE A 1158 29.08 -10.08 -19.01
N LEU A 1159 29.47 -10.07 -20.29
CA LEU A 1159 29.35 -11.21 -21.20
C LEU A 1159 30.75 -11.78 -21.41
N ASN A 1160 31.06 -12.91 -20.79
CA ASN A 1160 32.35 -13.57 -20.97
C ASN A 1160 32.29 -14.57 -22.12
N ILE A 1161 33.33 -14.57 -22.94
CA ILE A 1161 33.50 -15.53 -24.03
C ILE A 1161 34.75 -16.34 -23.70
N SER A 1162 34.53 -17.58 -23.25
CA SER A 1162 35.60 -18.46 -22.80
C SER A 1162 36.58 -18.84 -23.92
N SER A 1163 37.73 -19.37 -23.51
CA SER A 1163 38.82 -19.74 -24.43
C SER A 1163 38.34 -20.76 -25.48
N GLY A 1164 38.50 -20.41 -26.77
CA GLY A 1164 38.09 -21.26 -27.90
C GLY A 1164 36.62 -21.14 -28.31
N SER A 1165 35.80 -20.40 -27.56
CA SER A 1165 34.41 -20.10 -27.92
C SER A 1165 34.32 -19.05 -29.06
N THR A 1166 33.19 -19.05 -29.76
CA THR A 1166 32.98 -18.20 -30.94
C THR A 1166 31.76 -17.30 -30.77
N LEU A 1167 31.91 -16.01 -31.04
CA LEU A 1167 30.81 -15.05 -31.18
C LEU A 1167 30.68 -14.65 -32.66
N ASN A 1168 29.54 -14.97 -33.28
CA ASN A 1168 29.22 -14.64 -34.66
C ASN A 1168 28.21 -13.48 -34.69
N LEU A 1169 28.60 -12.36 -35.31
CA LEU A 1169 27.80 -11.13 -35.40
C LEU A 1169 27.29 -10.96 -36.84
N TYR A 1170 26.04 -11.35 -37.05
CA TYR A 1170 25.32 -11.08 -38.31
C TYR A 1170 24.75 -9.66 -38.32
N GLU A 1171 24.45 -9.13 -37.13
CA GLU A 1171 24.04 -7.74 -36.86
C GLU A 1171 24.91 -7.12 -35.75
N SER A 1172 24.84 -5.79 -35.58
CA SER A 1172 25.60 -5.09 -34.53
C SER A 1172 25.05 -5.43 -33.14
N LEU A 1173 25.92 -5.92 -32.27
CA LEU A 1173 25.58 -6.27 -30.89
C LEU A 1173 25.81 -5.06 -29.99
N ASN A 1174 24.74 -4.37 -29.60
CA ASN A 1174 24.83 -3.28 -28.64
C ASN A 1174 24.57 -3.80 -27.23
N ILE A 1175 25.62 -3.79 -26.40
CA ILE A 1175 25.60 -4.30 -25.03
C ILE A 1175 25.28 -3.22 -23.98
N GLY A 1176 25.03 -1.97 -24.41
CA GLY A 1176 24.85 -0.83 -23.52
C GLY A 1176 26.13 -0.52 -22.72
N ASN A 1177 25.99 -0.39 -21.40
CA ASN A 1177 27.06 0.03 -20.48
C ASN A 1177 27.89 -1.14 -19.90
N GLY A 1178 27.61 -2.39 -20.29
CA GLY A 1178 28.36 -3.57 -19.86
C GLY A 1178 29.66 -3.81 -20.63
N ILE A 1179 30.29 -4.96 -20.33
CA ILE A 1179 31.61 -5.31 -20.87
C ILE A 1179 31.57 -6.73 -21.45
N VAL A 1180 32.01 -6.88 -22.70
CA VAL A 1180 32.34 -8.20 -23.28
C VAL A 1180 33.79 -8.53 -22.95
N ILE A 1181 34.06 -9.71 -22.40
CA ILE A 1181 35.41 -10.18 -22.10
C ILE A 1181 35.73 -11.41 -22.95
N GLY A 1182 36.70 -11.31 -23.86
CA GLY A 1182 37.24 -12.47 -24.58
C GLY A 1182 38.48 -13.03 -23.89
N TYR A 1183 38.52 -14.35 -23.69
CA TYR A 1183 39.70 -15.05 -23.18
C TYR A 1183 40.61 -15.55 -24.34
N ASP A 1184 41.70 -16.24 -24.03
CA ASP A 1184 42.66 -16.69 -25.05
C ASP A 1184 42.02 -17.58 -26.13
N ASN A 1185 42.33 -17.34 -27.41
CA ASN A 1185 41.74 -18.03 -28.57
C ASN A 1185 40.23 -17.85 -28.75
N THR A 1186 39.59 -16.87 -28.09
CA THR A 1186 38.23 -16.45 -28.43
C THR A 1186 38.16 -16.01 -29.90
N LYS A 1187 37.12 -16.43 -30.63
CA LYS A 1187 36.88 -16.06 -32.02
C LYS A 1187 35.70 -15.09 -32.11
N ILE A 1188 35.88 -13.95 -32.77
CA ILE A 1188 34.80 -13.01 -33.06
C ILE A 1188 34.72 -12.83 -34.58
N TYR A 1189 33.68 -13.39 -35.20
CA TYR A 1189 33.40 -13.21 -36.62
C TYR A 1189 32.27 -12.20 -36.81
N ARG A 1190 32.38 -11.30 -37.79
CA ARG A 1190 31.37 -10.28 -38.05
C ARG A 1190 31.17 -10.04 -39.54
N ARG A 1191 29.96 -9.68 -39.95
CA ARG A 1191 29.71 -9.17 -41.31
C ARG A 1191 30.39 -7.80 -41.53
N PRO A 1192 30.72 -7.43 -42.78
CA PRO A 1192 31.40 -6.16 -43.05
C PRO A 1192 30.47 -4.98 -42.78
N ASP A 1193 30.73 -4.20 -41.72
CA ASP A 1193 29.95 -3.06 -41.17
C ASP A 1193 29.30 -3.30 -39.80
N LYS A 1194 29.34 -4.53 -39.28
CA LYS A 1194 28.80 -4.86 -37.95
C LYS A 1194 29.85 -4.79 -36.85
N GLU A 1195 29.44 -4.39 -35.67
CA GLU A 1195 30.33 -4.23 -34.51
C GLU A 1195 29.66 -4.57 -33.18
N ILE A 1196 30.48 -4.69 -32.14
CA ILE A 1196 30.01 -4.68 -30.76
C ILE A 1196 29.99 -3.22 -30.31
N VAL A 1197 28.81 -2.67 -30.07
CA VAL A 1197 28.63 -1.31 -29.56
C VAL A 1197 28.68 -1.38 -28.03
N GLY A 1198 29.81 -1.01 -27.45
CA GLY A 1198 30.08 -1.06 -26.01
C GLY A 1198 31.56 -1.32 -25.69
N SER A 1199 31.87 -1.73 -24.46
CA SER A 1199 33.24 -2.03 -24.04
C SER A 1199 33.61 -3.49 -24.31
N VAL A 1200 34.73 -3.72 -24.99
CA VAL A 1200 35.30 -5.06 -25.22
C VAL A 1200 36.70 -5.11 -24.60
N ASN A 1201 36.90 -6.06 -23.68
CA ASN A 1201 38.17 -6.34 -23.04
C ASN A 1201 38.67 -7.74 -23.43
N SER A 1202 39.97 -7.97 -23.31
CA SER A 1202 40.57 -9.28 -23.57
C SER A 1202 41.56 -9.71 -22.51
N PHE A 1203 41.54 -11.01 -22.20
CA PHE A 1203 42.55 -11.72 -21.42
C PHE A 1203 43.16 -12.83 -22.29
N GLY A 1204 43.86 -12.44 -23.37
CA GLY A 1204 44.49 -13.35 -24.33
C GLY A 1204 44.37 -12.87 -25.78
N ASN A 1205 44.75 -13.73 -26.74
CA ASN A 1205 44.63 -13.44 -28.16
C ASN A 1205 43.18 -13.67 -28.65
N ILE A 1206 42.51 -12.60 -29.07
CA ILE A 1206 41.22 -12.70 -29.79
C ILE A 1206 41.49 -12.82 -31.29
N ILE A 1207 40.88 -13.80 -31.93
CA ILE A 1207 40.93 -14.03 -33.37
C ILE A 1207 39.71 -13.34 -34.00
N TYR A 1208 39.94 -12.34 -34.84
CA TYR A 1208 38.89 -11.68 -35.60
C TYR A 1208 38.80 -12.24 -37.03
N GLY A 1209 37.58 -12.41 -37.53
CA GLY A 1209 37.34 -12.80 -38.92
C GLY A 1209 36.10 -12.14 -39.53
N ILE A 1210 35.94 -12.29 -40.84
CA ILE A 1210 34.78 -11.77 -41.59
C ILE A 1210 33.84 -12.95 -41.88
N LEU A 1211 32.54 -12.76 -41.63
CA LEU A 1211 31.48 -13.67 -42.07
C LEU A 1211 31.15 -13.38 -43.54
N ASP A 1212 31.03 -14.42 -44.35
CA ASP A 1212 30.55 -14.34 -45.75
C ASP A 1212 29.05 -13.98 -45.84
#